data_AF-A0A8C7JJ33-F1
#
_entry.id   AF-A0A8C7JJ33-F1
#
_cell.length_a   1.000
_cell.length_b   1.000
_cell.length_c   1.000
_cell.angle_alpha   90.00
_cell.angle_beta   90.00
_cell.angle_gamma   90.00
#
_symmetry.space_group_name_H-M   'P 1'
#
loop_
_entity.id
_entity.type
_entity.pdbx_description
1 polymer ?
#
loop_
_entity_poly.entity_id
_entity_poly.type
_entity_poly.pdbx_seq_one_letter_code
_entity_poly.pdbx_strand_id
1 'polypeptide(L)'
;ISEVVEMEDVPSQFFVEKHSWDGLRNIIHSSRKYTGMVINKAPHDFQFVQRQDESGPYSHRLYYLGMPYGSRENSLLYSEIPKKIRKEALLVLSWKQMLDHFQATPHHGVYSREEELLRERKRLGVFGITSYDYHAESGLFLFQASNSLFYCRDGGHNGFIASPMKPVEIKTQCSGTRMDPKISPGDPTFMAFINSNDLWVASIETGEERRLTYCHKGMNNVKEDPKSAGIATFVIQEEFDRFTGYWWSPAAPEDPDGGKTLQLLYEEVDESEVELIHVPSPALEERKADVYRYPRTGSKNPQITFKLVEIRTDHLGRIVSTQDKELVLPFTTLFPGVEYIARAGWTKDGKYAWAVLLDRSQQRLQLVLLPPALFIPVTQDQAQREESVEAVPEGVHPFIIYEEITDIWINVHDIFYPFIQTNDDEITFLWANESKTGFCHLYKVTTLLQQGFYWLFLSEDFKCPIKEEVTLTSGEWEVLARHGSKIWVNEATQLVYFQGTRDTPLEHHLYTVSYDSPGDMVRLTKPGFSHSCSVSQNFDMFVSHYSNVSTPPCVHIYKLMGPESDPLHKEPEFWASMMEATGRPGDYIPPEIFTFPGNSGFHLYGMLYKPHNLVPGRKHPTILFVYGGPQVQLVNNTYKGVKYLRLNTLASLGYAVVVIDGRGSCQRGLKFEGALKNKMGQVEIEDQVEGLQYVAENYTFVDLSRVAIHGWSYGGFLSLMGLVHRPNVFKVAIAGAPVTVWMAYDTGYTERYMDLPENNQQGYEAGSVALHVDKLPSEPNRLLILHGFLDENVHFFHTNFLVSQLIRAGKPYQLQIYPNERHSIRCPESGEHYEIMLLHFLQQYL
;
A
#
# COMPACT_ATOMS: atom_id res chain seq x y z
N ILE A 1 -38.56 56.88 35.84
CA ILE A 1 -37.58 55.84 36.20
C ILE A 1 -37.71 54.76 35.14
N SER A 2 -36.87 54.85 34.12
CA SER A 2 -36.75 53.89 33.02
C SER A 2 -35.60 52.97 33.41
N GLU A 3 -35.92 51.71 33.75
CA GLU A 3 -34.92 50.68 33.99
C GLU A 3 -34.22 50.35 32.66
N VAL A 4 -33.00 50.83 32.54
CA VAL A 4 -32.03 50.34 31.56
C VAL A 4 -31.58 48.98 32.07
N VAL A 5 -32.06 47.92 31.44
CA VAL A 5 -31.48 46.58 31.62
C VAL A 5 -30.15 46.60 30.86
N GLU A 6 -29.04 46.69 31.59
CA GLU A 6 -27.72 46.38 31.05
C GLU A 6 -27.76 44.91 30.58
N MET A 7 -27.73 44.70 29.26
CA MET A 7 -27.41 43.40 28.71
C MET A 7 -25.94 43.13 29.04
N GLU A 8 -25.69 42.19 29.97
CA GLU A 8 -24.35 41.63 30.14
C GLU A 8 -23.82 41.15 28.78
N ASP A 9 -22.65 41.65 28.38
CA ASP A 9 -21.92 41.19 27.19
C ASP A 9 -21.69 39.68 27.31
N VAL A 10 -22.50 38.88 26.60
CA VAL A 10 -22.28 37.43 26.52
C VAL A 10 -20.93 37.22 25.84
N PRO A 11 -19.97 36.49 26.46
CA PRO A 11 -18.67 36.26 25.86
C PRO A 11 -18.85 35.60 24.49
N SER A 12 -18.32 36.24 23.45
CA SER A 12 -18.39 35.74 22.07
C SER A 12 -17.54 34.49 21.84
N GLN A 13 -16.72 34.09 22.81
CA GLN A 13 -15.89 32.89 22.77
C GLN A 13 -16.53 31.72 23.52
N PHE A 14 -16.50 30.54 22.90
CA PHE A 14 -16.80 29.27 23.54
C PHE A 14 -15.54 28.73 24.23
N PHE A 15 -15.68 28.30 25.47
CA PHE A 15 -14.65 27.58 26.22
C PHE A 15 -15.12 26.14 26.42
N VAL A 16 -14.25 25.19 26.09
CA VAL A 16 -14.52 23.76 26.30
C VAL A 16 -14.59 23.45 27.79
N GLU A 17 -15.38 22.44 28.16
CA GLU A 17 -15.43 21.96 29.53
C GLU A 17 -14.07 21.40 29.94
N LYS A 18 -13.56 21.81 31.11
CA LYS A 18 -12.31 21.27 31.65
C LYS A 18 -12.58 19.99 32.40
N HIS A 19 -12.16 18.88 31.82
CA HIS A 19 -12.25 17.56 32.44
C HIS A 19 -10.95 17.20 33.17
N SER A 20 -11.07 16.43 34.25
CA SER A 20 -9.93 15.76 34.86
C SER A 20 -9.35 14.71 33.89
N TRP A 21 -8.13 14.24 34.17
CA TRP A 21 -7.52 13.16 33.38
C TRP A 21 -8.40 11.90 33.35
N ASP A 22 -8.95 11.50 34.49
CA ASP A 22 -9.87 10.34 34.57
C ASP A 22 -11.20 10.62 33.86
N GLY A 23 -11.67 11.87 33.85
CA GLY A 23 -12.83 12.29 33.05
C GLY A 23 -12.60 12.10 31.56
N LEU A 24 -11.44 12.54 31.04
CA LEU A 24 -11.04 12.33 29.65
C LEU A 24 -10.88 10.84 29.32
N ARG A 25 -10.29 10.05 30.21
CA ARG A 25 -10.21 8.58 30.05
C ARG A 25 -11.60 7.97 29.88
N ASN A 26 -12.56 8.36 30.72
CA ASN A 26 -13.94 7.87 30.62
C ASN A 26 -14.63 8.29 29.30
N ILE A 27 -14.35 9.48 28.78
CA ILE A 27 -14.84 9.95 27.48
C ILE A 27 -14.29 9.07 26.36
N ILE A 28 -12.97 8.83 26.32
CA ILE A 28 -12.33 7.98 25.31
C ILE A 28 -12.86 6.54 25.38
N HIS A 29 -12.92 5.94 26.57
CA HIS A 29 -13.46 4.59 26.78
C HIS A 29 -14.92 4.48 26.33
N SER A 30 -15.76 5.46 26.68
CA SER A 30 -17.17 5.50 26.26
C SER A 30 -17.30 5.59 24.74
N SER A 31 -16.50 6.45 24.09
CA SER A 31 -16.51 6.61 22.63
C SER A 31 -16.11 5.33 21.88
N ARG A 32 -15.23 4.50 22.47
CA ARG A 32 -14.78 3.24 21.87
C ARG A 32 -15.75 2.08 22.08
N LYS A 33 -16.58 2.11 23.13
CA LYS A 33 -17.47 1.00 23.54
C LYS A 33 -18.45 0.56 22.45
N TYR A 34 -19.01 1.50 21.69
CA TYR A 34 -19.95 1.21 20.60
C TYR A 34 -19.27 0.91 19.25
N THR A 35 -17.99 1.27 19.13
CA THR A 35 -17.22 1.14 17.89
C THR A 35 -16.64 -0.27 17.71
N GLY A 36 -16.54 -1.07 18.79
CA GLY A 36 -16.09 -2.46 18.72
C GLY A 36 -16.89 -3.35 17.75
N MET A 37 -18.15 -3.00 17.45
CA MET A 37 -18.97 -3.67 16.43
C MET A 37 -18.70 -3.19 14.98
N VAL A 38 -18.06 -2.02 14.82
CA VAL A 38 -17.76 -1.37 13.53
C VAL A 38 -16.30 -1.62 13.10
N ILE A 39 -15.41 -1.99 14.03
CA ILE A 39 -13.96 -2.16 13.81
C ILE A 39 -13.59 -3.51 13.17
N ASN A 40 -14.52 -4.45 13.02
CA ASN A 40 -14.23 -5.73 12.35
C ASN A 40 -13.77 -5.45 10.90
N LYS A 41 -12.62 -6.03 10.53
CA LYS A 41 -12.11 -5.90 9.16
C LYS A 41 -13.14 -6.48 8.19
N ALA A 42 -13.58 -5.66 7.23
CA ALA A 42 -14.51 -6.06 6.20
C ALA A 42 -13.95 -7.24 5.39
N PRO A 43 -14.81 -8.10 4.79
CA PRO A 43 -14.38 -9.11 3.84
C PRO A 43 -13.48 -8.52 2.74
N HIS A 44 -12.38 -9.20 2.44
CA HIS A 44 -11.38 -8.80 1.45
C HIS A 44 -10.71 -10.03 0.83
N ASP A 45 -9.82 -9.81 -0.15
CA ASP A 45 -9.10 -10.87 -0.88
C ASP A 45 -10.06 -11.91 -1.48
N PHE A 46 -11.00 -11.42 -2.29
CA PHE A 46 -12.08 -12.21 -2.87
C PHE A 46 -11.61 -13.11 -4.01
N GLN A 47 -12.03 -14.38 -3.99
CA GLN A 47 -11.81 -15.34 -5.05
C GLN A 47 -13.12 -16.03 -5.43
N PHE A 48 -13.58 -15.81 -6.67
CA PHE A 48 -14.75 -16.48 -7.24
C PHE A 48 -14.37 -17.83 -7.84
N VAL A 49 -15.14 -18.87 -7.52
CA VAL A 49 -15.00 -20.20 -8.13
C VAL A 49 -16.37 -20.69 -8.56
N GLN A 50 -16.51 -20.97 -9.87
CA GLN A 50 -17.75 -21.49 -10.43
C GLN A 50 -18.06 -22.91 -9.95
N ARG A 51 -19.35 -23.19 -9.74
CA ARG A 51 -19.84 -24.55 -9.48
C ARG A 51 -20.40 -25.13 -10.78
N GLN A 52 -19.80 -26.22 -11.25
CA GLN A 52 -20.21 -26.91 -12.49
C GLN A 52 -21.46 -27.81 -12.32
N ASP A 53 -22.11 -27.80 -11.15
CA ASP A 53 -23.33 -28.57 -10.90
C ASP A 53 -24.56 -27.84 -11.47
N GLU A 54 -25.04 -28.26 -12.64
CA GLU A 54 -26.24 -27.70 -13.28
C GLU A 54 -27.52 -27.86 -12.43
N SER A 55 -27.62 -28.94 -11.66
CA SER A 55 -28.79 -29.25 -10.82
C SER A 55 -28.79 -28.54 -9.47
N GLY A 56 -27.61 -28.15 -8.99
CA GLY A 56 -27.42 -27.48 -7.71
C GLY A 56 -27.99 -26.05 -7.65
N PRO A 57 -28.32 -25.54 -6.45
CA PRO A 57 -28.93 -24.22 -6.29
C PRO A 57 -27.93 -23.05 -6.39
N TYR A 58 -26.62 -23.33 -6.39
CA TYR A 58 -25.55 -22.32 -6.33
C TYR A 58 -24.79 -22.22 -7.64
N SER A 59 -24.43 -21.00 -8.04
CA SER A 59 -23.65 -20.70 -9.24
C SER A 59 -22.15 -20.62 -8.93
N HIS A 60 -21.80 -20.05 -7.78
CA HIS A 60 -20.42 -19.82 -7.37
C HIS A 60 -20.24 -20.09 -5.88
N ARG A 61 -19.00 -20.41 -5.50
CA ARG A 61 -18.49 -20.20 -4.15
C ARG A 61 -17.54 -19.00 -4.17
N LEU A 62 -17.71 -18.10 -3.21
CA LEU A 62 -16.86 -16.93 -3.03
C LEU A 62 -16.01 -17.12 -1.78
N TYR A 63 -14.69 -17.22 -1.94
CA TYR A 63 -13.72 -17.27 -0.84
C TYR A 63 -13.21 -15.87 -0.53
N TYR A 64 -12.89 -15.61 0.73
CA TYR A 64 -12.39 -14.32 1.21
C TYR A 64 -11.76 -14.44 2.59
N LEU A 65 -10.94 -13.46 2.94
CA LEU A 65 -10.50 -13.23 4.31
C LEU A 65 -11.50 -12.33 5.03
N GLY A 66 -11.77 -12.63 6.29
CA GLY A 66 -12.60 -11.78 7.15
C GLY A 66 -12.51 -12.16 8.62
N MET A 67 -13.10 -11.31 9.48
CA MET A 67 -13.18 -11.53 10.92
C MET A 67 -14.58 -12.03 11.30
N PRO A 68 -14.75 -13.32 11.67
CA PRO A 68 -16.04 -13.85 12.11
C PRO A 68 -16.59 -13.08 13.32
N TYR A 69 -17.91 -12.96 13.43
CA TYR A 69 -18.55 -12.36 14.61
C TYR A 69 -18.08 -13.04 15.90
N GLY A 70 -17.56 -12.24 16.84
CA GLY A 70 -17.03 -12.73 18.13
C GLY A 70 -15.58 -13.22 18.09
N SER A 71 -14.94 -13.29 16.91
CA SER A 71 -13.50 -13.54 16.77
C SER A 71 -12.74 -12.21 16.62
N ARG A 72 -11.50 -12.18 17.10
CA ARG A 72 -10.54 -11.07 16.87
C ARG A 72 -9.47 -11.43 15.83
N GLU A 73 -9.59 -12.60 15.21
CA GLU A 73 -8.63 -13.09 14.21
C GLU A 73 -9.24 -13.08 12.81
N ASN A 74 -8.45 -12.61 11.85
CA ASN A 74 -8.74 -12.74 10.43
C ASN A 74 -8.53 -14.20 10.00
N SER A 75 -9.46 -14.76 9.24
CA SER A 75 -9.43 -16.17 8.82
C SER A 75 -10.04 -16.36 7.43
N LEU A 76 -9.85 -17.54 6.85
CA LEU A 76 -10.44 -17.95 5.57
C LEU A 76 -11.92 -18.31 5.74
N LEU A 77 -12.75 -17.64 4.96
CA LEU A 77 -14.20 -17.77 4.95
C LEU A 77 -14.71 -18.02 3.53
N TYR A 78 -15.92 -18.56 3.41
CA TYR A 78 -16.61 -18.64 2.14
C TYR A 78 -18.10 -18.36 2.25
N SER A 79 -18.70 -17.99 1.13
CA SER A 79 -20.14 -17.81 0.94
C SER A 79 -20.61 -18.54 -0.32
N GLU A 80 -21.85 -19.03 -0.32
CA GLU A 80 -22.48 -19.64 -1.49
C GLU A 80 -23.32 -18.61 -2.24
N ILE A 81 -23.09 -18.45 -3.55
CA ILE A 81 -23.85 -17.52 -4.38
C ILE A 81 -24.95 -18.30 -5.10
N PRO A 82 -26.24 -18.01 -4.88
CA PRO A 82 -27.34 -18.74 -5.50
C PRO A 82 -27.47 -18.42 -7.00
N LYS A 83 -28.05 -19.35 -7.76
CA LYS A 83 -28.39 -19.15 -9.19
C LYS A 83 -29.59 -18.21 -9.39
N LYS A 84 -30.48 -18.14 -8.40
CA LYS A 84 -31.70 -17.32 -8.41
C LYS A 84 -31.90 -16.66 -7.06
N ILE A 85 -32.38 -15.42 -7.06
CA ILE A 85 -32.74 -14.66 -5.87
C ILE A 85 -34.21 -14.22 -5.93
N ARG A 86 -34.82 -13.96 -4.78
CA ARG A 86 -36.14 -13.31 -4.71
C ARG A 86 -35.90 -11.80 -4.68
N LYS A 87 -36.32 -11.09 -5.73
CA LYS A 87 -36.00 -9.66 -5.90
C LYS A 87 -36.64 -8.76 -4.84
N GLU A 88 -37.68 -9.25 -4.18
CA GLU A 88 -38.44 -8.51 -3.16
C GLU A 88 -37.80 -8.58 -1.76
N ALA A 89 -36.76 -9.41 -1.57
CA ALA A 89 -36.14 -9.63 -0.27
C ALA A 89 -34.62 -9.44 -0.33
N LEU A 90 -34.07 -8.79 0.70
CA LEU A 90 -32.63 -8.69 0.88
C LEU A 90 -32.05 -10.07 1.21
N LEU A 91 -31.20 -10.58 0.34
CA LEU A 91 -30.41 -11.77 0.60
C LEU A 91 -29.10 -11.39 1.30
N VAL A 92 -28.91 -11.82 2.54
CA VAL A 92 -27.63 -11.70 3.26
C VAL A 92 -26.93 -13.06 3.24
N LEU A 93 -25.71 -13.10 2.69
CA LEU A 93 -24.91 -14.30 2.60
C LEU A 93 -24.31 -14.65 3.96
N SER A 94 -24.43 -15.93 4.34
CA SER A 94 -23.82 -16.44 5.56
C SER A 94 -22.32 -16.62 5.39
N TRP A 95 -21.54 -16.11 6.34
CA TRP A 95 -20.10 -16.30 6.37
C TRP A 95 -19.78 -17.66 6.98
N LYS A 96 -19.44 -18.62 6.13
CA LYS A 96 -19.08 -19.97 6.55
C LYS A 96 -17.59 -20.03 6.83
N GLN A 97 -17.22 -20.58 7.99
CA GLN A 97 -15.82 -20.83 8.28
C GLN A 97 -15.29 -21.95 7.40
N MET A 98 -14.11 -21.73 6.83
CA MET A 98 -13.39 -22.75 6.09
C MET A 98 -12.54 -23.62 7.02
N LEU A 99 -11.97 -23.01 8.07
CA LEU A 99 -11.02 -23.66 8.99
C LEU A 99 -11.67 -23.99 10.33
N ASP A 100 -11.43 -25.20 10.84
CA ASP A 100 -12.00 -25.73 12.09
C ASP A 100 -11.19 -25.31 13.34
N HIS A 101 -11.72 -24.38 14.15
CA HIS A 101 -11.14 -23.94 15.43
C HIS A 101 -9.62 -23.67 15.39
N PHE A 102 -9.15 -23.11 14.28
CA PHE A 102 -7.74 -22.90 14.01
C PHE A 102 -7.25 -21.58 14.62
N GLN A 103 -6.33 -21.66 15.57
CA GLN A 103 -5.67 -20.49 16.13
C GLN A 103 -4.54 -20.05 15.19
N ALA A 104 -4.78 -18.98 14.43
CA ALA A 104 -3.83 -18.49 13.43
C ALA A 104 -2.79 -17.52 14.01
N THR A 105 -3.09 -16.90 15.16
CA THR A 105 -2.18 -15.98 15.84
C THR A 105 -1.28 -16.72 16.82
N PRO A 106 0.04 -16.43 16.85
CA PRO A 106 0.94 -16.95 17.88
C PRO A 106 0.45 -16.65 19.31
N HIS A 107 0.91 -17.42 20.30
CA HIS A 107 0.63 -17.14 21.71
C HIS A 107 1.09 -15.71 22.07
N HIS A 108 0.19 -14.93 22.69
CA HIS A 108 0.36 -13.51 23.02
C HIS A 108 0.61 -12.57 21.82
N GLY A 109 0.45 -13.03 20.57
CA GLY A 109 0.69 -12.20 19.38
C GLY A 109 2.16 -11.86 19.15
N VAL A 110 3.09 -12.61 19.76
CA VAL A 110 4.53 -12.44 19.55
C VAL A 110 4.91 -13.11 18.23
N TYR A 111 5.09 -12.29 17.20
CA TYR A 111 5.48 -12.73 15.87
C TYR A 111 7.01 -12.84 15.78
N SER A 112 7.50 -13.55 14.76
CA SER A 112 8.91 -13.44 14.38
C SER A 112 9.27 -12.00 14.02
N ARG A 113 10.56 -11.64 14.11
CA ARG A 113 11.03 -10.28 13.82
C ARG A 113 10.71 -9.87 12.38
N GLU A 114 10.89 -10.80 11.47
CA GLU A 114 10.64 -10.67 10.04
C GLU A 114 9.15 -10.44 9.76
N GLU A 115 8.26 -11.18 10.44
CA GLU A 115 6.82 -11.00 10.30
C GLU A 115 6.35 -9.67 10.92
N GLU A 116 6.87 -9.27 12.09
CA GLU A 116 6.57 -7.96 12.67
C GLU A 116 6.95 -6.81 11.72
N LEU A 117 8.14 -6.87 11.13
CA LEU A 117 8.61 -5.86 10.18
C LEU A 117 7.78 -5.86 8.90
N LEU A 118 7.49 -7.03 8.33
CA LEU A 118 6.64 -7.13 7.14
C LEU A 118 5.25 -6.53 7.40
N ARG A 119 4.69 -6.73 8.60
CA ARG A 119 3.40 -6.15 9.01
C ARG A 119 3.46 -4.64 9.20
N GLU A 120 4.60 -4.07 9.57
CA GLU A 120 4.82 -2.62 9.53
C GLU A 120 4.84 -2.12 8.09
N ARG A 121 5.67 -2.71 7.22
CA ARG A 121 5.78 -2.29 5.81
C ARG A 121 4.45 -2.38 5.06
N LYS A 122 3.73 -3.51 5.20
CA LYS A 122 2.38 -3.70 4.61
C LYS A 122 1.25 -2.95 5.34
N ARG A 123 1.54 -2.22 6.42
CA ARG A 123 0.55 -1.50 7.25
C ARG A 123 -0.58 -2.39 7.77
N LEU A 124 -0.28 -3.64 8.12
CA LEU A 124 -1.25 -4.65 8.56
C LEU A 124 -1.53 -4.55 10.06
N GLY A 125 -2.69 -4.00 10.44
CA GLY A 125 -3.11 -3.90 11.85
C GLY A 125 -3.80 -5.14 12.42
N VAL A 126 -4.29 -6.05 11.57
CA VAL A 126 -5.10 -7.20 12.00
C VAL A 126 -4.29 -8.45 12.32
N PHE A 127 -4.72 -9.23 13.31
CA PHE A 127 -4.15 -10.53 13.66
C PHE A 127 -4.79 -11.66 12.84
N GLY A 128 -4.15 -12.83 12.80
CA GLY A 128 -4.57 -14.00 12.01
C GLY A 128 -3.98 -14.05 10.59
N ILE A 129 -4.66 -14.74 9.68
CA ILE A 129 -4.23 -14.93 8.29
C ILE A 129 -4.34 -13.59 7.55
N THR A 130 -3.25 -13.07 7.00
CA THR A 130 -3.23 -11.75 6.35
C THR A 130 -3.25 -11.78 4.83
N SER A 131 -2.88 -12.92 4.23
CA SER A 131 -2.97 -13.20 2.79
C SER A 131 -3.02 -14.72 2.60
N TYR A 132 -3.47 -15.16 1.42
CA TYR A 132 -3.39 -16.54 0.97
C TYR A 132 -3.06 -16.57 -0.52
N ASP A 133 -2.46 -17.68 -0.96
CA ASP A 133 -2.31 -18.02 -2.37
C ASP A 133 -3.30 -19.12 -2.75
N TYR A 134 -3.75 -19.15 -4.01
CA TYR A 134 -4.78 -20.07 -4.49
C TYR A 134 -4.51 -20.54 -5.90
N HIS A 135 -4.45 -21.86 -6.08
CA HIS A 135 -4.39 -22.49 -7.39
C HIS A 135 -5.76 -23.02 -7.81
N ALA A 136 -6.34 -22.41 -8.85
CA ALA A 136 -7.75 -22.60 -9.21
C ALA A 136 -8.12 -24.03 -9.62
N GLU A 137 -7.29 -24.69 -10.43
CA GLU A 137 -7.59 -26.02 -10.97
C GLU A 137 -7.51 -27.10 -9.88
N SER A 138 -6.48 -27.04 -9.03
CA SER A 138 -6.33 -27.99 -7.92
C SER A 138 -7.15 -27.61 -6.69
N GLY A 139 -7.68 -26.38 -6.60
CA GLY A 139 -8.36 -25.89 -5.42
C GLY A 139 -7.47 -25.75 -4.19
N LEU A 140 -6.14 -25.64 -4.37
CA LEU A 140 -5.16 -25.59 -3.29
C LEU A 140 -5.06 -24.16 -2.73
N PHE A 141 -5.21 -24.03 -1.42
CA PHE A 141 -4.92 -22.81 -0.66
C PHE A 141 -3.61 -22.98 0.10
N LEU A 142 -2.75 -21.95 0.07
CA LEU A 142 -1.50 -21.89 0.82
C LEU A 142 -1.46 -20.58 1.63
N PHE A 143 -1.14 -20.64 2.91
CA PHE A 143 -1.10 -19.46 3.78
C PHE A 143 -0.18 -19.64 4.99
N GLN A 144 0.26 -18.50 5.55
CA GLN A 144 1.05 -18.44 6.78
C GLN A 144 0.12 -18.26 8.00
N ALA A 145 0.44 -18.98 9.08
CA ALA A 145 -0.22 -18.85 10.38
C ALA A 145 0.69 -19.39 11.50
N SER A 146 0.64 -18.81 12.69
CA SER A 146 1.41 -19.26 13.87
C SER A 146 2.93 -19.47 13.60
N ASN A 147 3.55 -18.56 12.82
CA ASN A 147 4.95 -18.65 12.34
C ASN A 147 5.29 -19.92 11.49
N SER A 148 4.27 -20.66 11.02
CA SER A 148 4.40 -21.85 10.17
C SER A 148 3.54 -21.70 8.90
N LEU A 149 3.64 -22.68 8.00
CA LEU A 149 2.95 -22.71 6.71
C LEU A 149 1.91 -23.81 6.70
N PHE A 150 0.74 -23.50 6.16
CA PHE A 150 -0.42 -24.37 6.14
C PHE A 150 -1.04 -24.41 4.74
N TYR A 151 -1.64 -25.55 4.40
CA TYR A 151 -2.47 -25.67 3.20
C TYR A 151 -3.80 -26.37 3.47
N CYS A 152 -4.77 -26.12 2.60
CA CYS A 152 -6.01 -26.87 2.52
C CYS A 152 -6.51 -26.93 1.07
N ARG A 153 -7.52 -27.76 0.79
CA ARG A 153 -8.04 -27.98 -0.56
C ARG A 153 -9.56 -27.84 -0.57
N ASP A 154 -10.08 -26.98 -1.44
CA ASP A 154 -11.52 -26.78 -1.66
C ASP A 154 -11.79 -26.20 -3.06
N GLY A 155 -12.83 -26.70 -3.72
CA GLY A 155 -13.07 -26.44 -5.13
C GLY A 155 -12.07 -27.14 -6.05
N GLY A 156 -12.01 -26.71 -7.31
CA GLY A 156 -11.22 -27.38 -8.34
C GLY A 156 -11.61 -28.86 -8.48
N HIS A 157 -10.63 -29.74 -8.61
CA HIS A 157 -10.84 -31.19 -8.73
C HIS A 157 -11.26 -31.89 -7.42
N ASN A 158 -11.19 -31.23 -6.26
CA ASN A 158 -11.45 -31.85 -4.94
C ASN A 158 -12.94 -31.81 -4.51
N GLY A 159 -13.81 -31.18 -5.30
CA GLY A 159 -15.18 -30.88 -4.88
C GLY A 159 -15.25 -29.80 -3.81
N PHE A 160 -16.44 -29.53 -3.28
CA PHE A 160 -16.69 -28.44 -2.34
C PHE A 160 -17.01 -28.95 -0.93
N ILE A 161 -16.30 -28.47 0.09
CA ILE A 161 -16.55 -28.84 1.49
C ILE A 161 -17.93 -28.41 1.98
N ALA A 162 -18.53 -29.20 2.87
CA ALA A 162 -19.81 -28.89 3.52
C ALA A 162 -19.65 -28.42 4.98
N SER A 163 -18.51 -28.71 5.61
CA SER A 163 -18.16 -28.35 6.98
C SER A 163 -16.72 -27.83 7.03
N PRO A 164 -16.35 -27.03 8.05
CA PRO A 164 -14.98 -26.57 8.24
C PRO A 164 -13.98 -27.73 8.28
N MET A 165 -12.76 -27.49 7.80
CA MET A 165 -11.69 -28.49 7.76
C MET A 165 -10.49 -28.05 8.58
N LYS A 166 -9.68 -29.01 9.04
CA LYS A 166 -8.40 -28.69 9.66
C LYS A 166 -7.36 -28.45 8.57
N PRO A 167 -6.66 -27.31 8.57
CA PRO A 167 -5.57 -27.11 7.64
C PRO A 167 -4.42 -28.08 7.97
N VAL A 168 -3.66 -28.46 6.94
CA VAL A 168 -2.52 -29.36 7.08
C VAL A 168 -1.26 -28.51 7.23
N GLU A 169 -0.52 -28.72 8.31
CA GLU A 169 0.78 -28.08 8.52
C GLU A 169 1.82 -28.67 7.58
N ILE A 170 2.58 -27.80 6.92
CA ILE A 170 3.69 -28.19 6.06
C ILE A 170 4.92 -28.32 6.95
N LYS A 171 5.35 -29.57 7.20
CA LYS A 171 6.56 -29.86 7.96
C LYS A 171 7.78 -29.26 7.27
N THR A 172 8.79 -28.91 8.05
CA THR A 172 10.03 -28.30 7.55
C THR A 172 11.23 -28.76 8.37
N GLN A 173 12.38 -28.82 7.72
CA GLN A 173 13.69 -28.97 8.36
C GLN A 173 14.30 -27.60 8.75
N CYS A 174 13.72 -26.50 8.28
CA CYS A 174 14.19 -25.15 8.59
C CYS A 174 13.90 -24.81 10.06
N SER A 175 14.87 -24.17 10.73
CA SER A 175 14.72 -23.72 12.12
C SER A 175 14.16 -22.31 12.25
N GLY A 176 14.33 -21.47 11.23
CA GLY A 176 13.81 -20.10 11.18
C GLY A 176 12.37 -20.01 10.65
N THR A 177 11.76 -18.83 10.74
CA THR A 177 10.44 -18.58 10.16
C THR A 177 10.50 -18.65 8.63
N ARG A 178 9.47 -19.26 8.03
CA ARG A 178 9.31 -19.35 6.57
C ARG A 178 8.37 -18.23 6.14
N MET A 179 8.88 -17.34 5.29
CA MET A 179 8.20 -16.11 4.87
C MET A 179 7.83 -16.18 3.38
N ASP A 180 6.84 -15.38 2.99
CA ASP A 180 6.40 -15.19 1.59
C ASP A 180 6.17 -16.51 0.82
N PRO A 181 5.25 -17.39 1.28
CA PRO A 181 4.99 -18.67 0.62
C PRO A 181 4.17 -18.49 -0.67
N LYS A 182 4.56 -19.16 -1.77
CA LYS A 182 3.84 -19.12 -3.06
C LYS A 182 3.78 -20.50 -3.74
N ILE A 183 2.61 -20.84 -4.25
CA ILE A 183 2.37 -22.06 -5.03
C ILE A 183 3.01 -21.88 -6.42
N SER A 184 3.65 -22.92 -6.94
CA SER A 184 4.07 -22.94 -8.34
C SER A 184 2.84 -23.03 -9.25
N PRO A 185 2.60 -22.06 -10.16
CA PRO A 185 1.43 -22.09 -11.03
C PRO A 185 1.50 -23.22 -12.06
N GLY A 186 2.70 -23.59 -12.51
CA GLY A 186 2.89 -24.68 -13.48
C GLY A 186 2.82 -26.08 -12.85
N ASP A 187 3.02 -26.20 -11.53
CA ASP A 187 2.85 -27.45 -10.80
C ASP A 187 2.47 -27.20 -9.32
N PRO A 188 1.19 -27.31 -8.94
CA PRO A 188 0.72 -26.95 -7.60
C PRO A 188 1.17 -27.92 -6.50
N THR A 189 1.92 -28.98 -6.84
CA THR A 189 2.57 -29.84 -5.85
C THR A 189 3.79 -29.18 -5.23
N PHE A 190 4.35 -28.15 -5.89
CA PHE A 190 5.50 -27.39 -5.42
C PHE A 190 5.11 -26.01 -4.91
N MET A 191 5.87 -25.56 -3.92
CA MET A 191 5.80 -24.20 -3.39
C MET A 191 7.20 -23.67 -3.09
N ALA A 192 7.37 -22.37 -3.18
CA ALA A 192 8.59 -21.68 -2.73
C ALA A 192 8.29 -20.82 -1.52
N PHE A 193 9.34 -20.54 -0.75
CA PHE A 193 9.31 -19.64 0.40
C PHE A 193 10.72 -19.14 0.71
N ILE A 194 10.80 -18.11 1.54
CA ILE A 194 12.06 -17.56 2.05
C ILE A 194 12.32 -18.11 3.45
N ASN A 195 13.56 -18.54 3.70
CA ASN A 195 14.03 -18.85 5.04
C ASN A 195 15.47 -18.37 5.22
N SER A 196 15.72 -17.63 6.30
CA SER A 196 17.05 -17.12 6.65
C SER A 196 17.74 -16.38 5.50
N ASN A 197 16.97 -15.52 4.82
CA ASN A 197 17.37 -14.73 3.67
C ASN A 197 17.75 -15.47 2.38
N ASP A 198 17.39 -16.74 2.25
CA ASP A 198 17.55 -17.53 1.04
C ASP A 198 16.23 -18.15 0.57
N LEU A 199 16.20 -18.49 -0.72
CA LEU A 199 15.08 -19.11 -1.40
C LEU A 199 15.09 -20.63 -1.21
N TRP A 200 13.92 -21.19 -0.94
CA TRP A 200 13.69 -22.62 -0.75
C TRP A 200 12.49 -23.08 -1.59
N VAL A 201 12.49 -24.37 -1.93
CA VAL A 201 11.35 -25.07 -2.54
C VAL A 201 10.97 -26.27 -1.68
N ALA A 202 9.67 -26.53 -1.57
CA ALA A 202 9.14 -27.75 -0.98
C ALA A 202 8.04 -28.36 -1.86
N SER A 203 7.94 -29.69 -1.83
CA SER A 203 6.81 -30.42 -2.37
C SER A 203 5.84 -30.77 -1.23
N ILE A 204 4.57 -30.37 -1.38
CA ILE A 204 3.53 -30.68 -0.40
C ILE A 204 3.09 -32.15 -0.46
N GLU A 205 3.42 -32.86 -1.55
CA GLU A 205 3.02 -34.27 -1.73
C GLU A 205 4.11 -35.24 -1.27
N THR A 206 5.37 -35.00 -1.64
CA THR A 206 6.48 -35.87 -1.25
C THR A 206 7.06 -35.48 0.11
N GLY A 207 6.84 -34.25 0.56
CA GLY A 207 7.48 -33.68 1.74
C GLY A 207 8.95 -33.34 1.54
N GLU A 208 9.47 -33.45 0.31
CA GLU A 208 10.83 -33.04 -0.03
C GLU A 208 10.98 -31.52 0.10
N GLU A 209 12.10 -31.08 0.68
CA GLU A 209 12.41 -29.67 0.90
C GLU A 209 13.88 -29.42 0.53
N ARG A 210 14.13 -28.40 -0.30
CA ARG A 210 15.45 -28.11 -0.85
C ARG A 210 15.73 -26.61 -0.84
N ARG A 211 16.90 -26.25 -0.31
CA ARG A 211 17.45 -24.89 -0.39
C ARG A 211 17.92 -24.63 -1.82
N LEU A 212 17.54 -23.49 -2.40
CA LEU A 212 17.88 -23.13 -3.78
C LEU A 212 19.05 -22.16 -3.85
N THR A 213 19.13 -21.22 -2.91
CA THR A 213 20.19 -20.20 -2.88
C THR A 213 21.01 -20.30 -1.59
N TYR A 214 22.28 -19.88 -1.66
CA TYR A 214 23.25 -19.99 -0.57
C TYR A 214 23.96 -18.65 -0.33
N CYS A 215 23.23 -17.55 -0.49
CA CYS A 215 23.78 -16.20 -0.42
C CYS A 215 24.02 -15.78 1.03
N HIS A 216 23.11 -16.16 1.93
CA HIS A 216 23.21 -15.91 3.36
C HIS A 216 23.87 -17.09 4.08
N LYS A 217 24.92 -16.81 4.85
CA LYS A 217 25.72 -17.82 5.58
C LYS A 217 25.08 -18.26 6.90
N GLY A 218 23.92 -17.70 7.25
CA GLY A 218 23.20 -18.05 8.47
C GLY A 218 23.79 -17.40 9.71
N MET A 219 24.55 -16.32 9.56
CA MET A 219 25.06 -15.57 10.70
C MET A 219 23.99 -14.58 11.18
N ASN A 220 23.81 -14.48 12.51
CA ASN A 220 22.87 -13.50 13.08
C ASN A 220 23.36 -12.04 12.94
N ASN A 221 24.61 -11.83 12.53
CA ASN A 221 25.21 -10.52 12.44
C ASN A 221 25.01 -9.92 11.03
N VAL A 222 24.04 -9.00 10.92
CA VAL A 222 23.70 -8.24 9.68
C VAL A 222 24.92 -7.55 9.04
N LYS A 223 25.95 -7.24 9.82
CA LYS A 223 27.18 -6.64 9.30
C LYS A 223 28.05 -7.64 8.52
N GLU A 224 28.08 -8.90 8.95
CA GLU A 224 28.98 -9.93 8.42
C GLU A 224 28.34 -10.77 7.30
N ASP A 225 27.01 -10.70 7.17
CA ASP A 225 26.20 -11.48 6.21
C ASP A 225 25.18 -10.59 5.48
N PRO A 226 25.63 -9.72 4.55
CA PRO A 226 24.80 -8.65 3.96
C PRO A 226 24.04 -9.07 2.70
N LYS A 227 24.17 -10.33 2.27
CA LYS A 227 23.59 -10.81 1.02
C LYS A 227 22.27 -11.52 1.27
N SER A 228 21.32 -11.34 0.36
CA SER A 228 20.03 -12.02 0.40
C SER A 228 19.55 -12.37 -1.01
N ALA A 229 18.67 -13.37 -1.09
CA ALA A 229 18.08 -13.83 -2.34
C ALA A 229 16.57 -13.99 -2.20
N GLY A 230 15.82 -13.46 -3.16
CA GLY A 230 14.36 -13.58 -3.20
C GLY A 230 13.61 -12.62 -2.26
N ILE A 231 14.30 -11.62 -1.69
CA ILE A 231 13.75 -10.66 -0.73
C ILE A 231 13.74 -9.25 -1.32
N ALA A 232 12.68 -8.50 -1.04
CA ALA A 232 12.66 -7.05 -1.22
C ALA A 232 13.32 -6.35 -0.02
N THR A 233 14.26 -5.43 -0.26
CA THR A 233 14.93 -4.67 0.82
C THR A 233 14.03 -3.62 1.46
N PHE A 234 14.51 -2.98 2.54
CA PHE A 234 13.74 -1.98 3.30
C PHE A 234 13.08 -0.92 2.42
N VAL A 235 13.85 -0.23 1.56
CA VAL A 235 13.32 0.83 0.68
C VAL A 235 12.31 0.29 -0.32
N ILE A 236 12.55 -0.90 -0.87
CA ILE A 236 11.61 -1.53 -1.82
C ILE A 236 10.27 -1.86 -1.14
N GLN A 237 10.32 -2.34 0.10
CA GLN A 237 9.10 -2.63 0.87
C GLN A 237 8.37 -1.36 1.30
N GLU A 238 9.09 -0.34 1.79
CA GLU A 238 8.50 0.87 2.37
C GLU A 238 8.05 1.89 1.31
N GLU A 239 8.82 2.06 0.23
CA GLU A 239 8.66 3.18 -0.70
C GLU A 239 8.11 2.81 -2.07
N PHE A 240 8.10 1.51 -2.38
CA PHE A 240 7.64 0.98 -3.66
C PHE A 240 6.53 -0.06 -3.50
N ASP A 241 6.08 -0.38 -2.28
CA ASP A 241 5.03 -1.37 -2.01
C ASP A 241 5.31 -2.75 -2.65
N ARG A 242 6.58 -3.14 -2.80
CA ARG A 242 6.97 -4.48 -3.27
C ARG A 242 7.50 -5.30 -2.11
N PHE A 243 6.80 -6.38 -1.79
CA PHE A 243 7.06 -7.19 -0.59
C PHE A 243 7.67 -8.57 -0.89
N THR A 244 8.13 -8.79 -2.12
CA THR A 244 8.71 -10.04 -2.58
C THR A 244 9.84 -9.79 -3.57
N GLY A 245 10.86 -10.66 -3.58
CA GLY A 245 11.96 -10.62 -4.53
C GLY A 245 12.06 -11.88 -5.41
N TYR A 246 11.03 -12.72 -5.48
CA TYR A 246 11.04 -13.90 -6.35
C TYR A 246 9.69 -14.17 -7.03
N TRP A 247 9.72 -14.79 -8.20
CA TRP A 247 8.56 -15.02 -9.07
C TRP A 247 8.65 -16.36 -9.79
N TRP A 248 7.67 -17.24 -9.54
CA TRP A 248 7.50 -18.49 -10.29
C TRP A 248 7.18 -18.20 -11.76
N SER A 249 7.84 -18.92 -12.66
CA SER A 249 7.37 -19.04 -14.03
C SER A 249 6.04 -19.80 -14.03
N PRO A 250 5.03 -19.35 -14.81
CA PRO A 250 3.78 -20.08 -14.94
C PRO A 250 3.94 -21.35 -15.80
N ALA A 251 5.03 -21.46 -16.57
CA ALA A 251 5.32 -22.63 -17.39
C ALA A 251 6.08 -23.70 -16.60
N ALA A 252 5.72 -24.96 -16.85
CA ALA A 252 6.41 -26.14 -16.35
C ALA A 252 6.59 -27.14 -17.51
N PRO A 253 7.49 -26.86 -18.48
CA PRO A 253 7.71 -27.73 -19.62
C PRO A 253 8.06 -29.16 -19.19
N GLU A 254 7.46 -30.15 -19.87
CA GLU A 254 7.78 -31.55 -19.69
C GLU A 254 9.11 -31.89 -20.38
N ASP A 255 9.98 -32.56 -19.64
CA ASP A 255 11.26 -33.06 -20.13
C ASP A 255 11.05 -34.38 -20.92
N PRO A 256 11.94 -34.76 -21.85
CA PRO A 256 11.81 -35.99 -22.65
C PRO A 256 11.74 -37.30 -21.84
N ASP A 257 12.18 -37.28 -20.58
CA ASP A 257 12.13 -38.40 -19.64
C ASP A 257 10.83 -38.44 -18.80
N GLY A 258 9.86 -37.57 -19.11
CA GLY A 258 8.58 -37.43 -18.41
C GLY A 258 8.68 -36.62 -17.11
N GLY A 259 9.84 -36.02 -16.83
CA GLY A 259 10.02 -35.03 -15.78
C GLY A 259 9.46 -33.65 -16.15
N LYS A 260 9.66 -32.66 -15.28
CA LYS A 260 9.36 -31.25 -15.58
C LYS A 260 10.52 -30.35 -15.17
N THR A 261 10.65 -29.22 -15.87
CA THR A 261 11.56 -28.14 -15.47
C THR A 261 10.75 -26.94 -14.96
N LEU A 262 10.86 -26.63 -13.67
CA LEU A 262 10.26 -25.44 -13.07
C LEU A 262 11.31 -24.32 -13.01
N GLN A 263 10.86 -23.06 -13.10
CA GLN A 263 11.73 -21.89 -13.09
C GLN A 263 11.28 -20.84 -12.07
N LEU A 264 12.25 -20.22 -11.40
CA LEU A 264 12.07 -19.12 -10.46
C LEU A 264 13.01 -17.97 -10.82
N LEU A 265 12.43 -16.83 -11.22
CA LEU A 265 13.18 -15.57 -11.28
C LEU A 265 13.33 -15.05 -9.86
N TYR A 266 14.51 -14.55 -9.49
CA TYR A 266 14.68 -13.87 -8.22
C TYR A 266 15.68 -12.72 -8.31
N GLU A 267 15.55 -11.79 -7.38
CA GLU A 267 16.49 -10.70 -7.13
C GLU A 267 17.51 -11.16 -6.07
N GLU A 268 18.79 -11.09 -6.42
CA GLU A 268 19.89 -11.20 -5.46
C GLU A 268 20.37 -9.79 -5.08
N VAL A 269 20.58 -9.58 -3.79
CA VAL A 269 20.89 -8.29 -3.21
C VAL A 269 22.17 -8.38 -2.38
N ASP A 270 23.02 -7.36 -2.47
CA ASP A 270 24.16 -7.14 -1.58
C ASP A 270 24.05 -5.75 -0.90
N GLU A 271 23.78 -5.75 0.41
CA GLU A 271 23.67 -4.54 1.23
C GLU A 271 24.99 -4.15 1.92
N SER A 272 26.14 -4.71 1.50
CA SER A 272 27.46 -4.49 2.17
C SER A 272 27.77 -3.01 2.39
N GLU A 273 27.51 -2.21 1.35
CA GLU A 273 27.81 -0.78 1.29
C GLU A 273 26.68 0.13 1.82
N VAL A 274 25.55 -0.46 2.20
CA VAL A 274 24.42 0.28 2.78
C VAL A 274 24.73 0.60 4.24
N GLU A 275 24.48 1.84 4.64
CA GLU A 275 24.73 2.31 5.99
C GLU A 275 23.98 1.49 7.04
N LEU A 276 24.63 1.32 8.20
CA LEU A 276 24.07 0.61 9.34
C LEU A 276 23.60 1.60 10.39
N ILE A 277 22.35 1.43 10.84
CA ILE A 277 21.77 2.18 11.95
C ILE A 277 21.35 1.23 13.07
N HIS A 278 21.16 1.78 14.27
CA HIS A 278 20.71 1.04 15.43
C HIS A 278 19.37 1.59 15.91
N VAL A 279 18.36 0.73 15.97
CA VAL A 279 17.02 1.07 16.47
C VAL A 279 16.80 0.30 17.78
N PRO A 280 16.27 0.90 18.85
CA PRO A 280 16.02 0.20 20.11
C PRO A 280 15.23 -1.10 19.90
N SER A 281 15.64 -2.17 20.57
CA SER A 281 14.95 -3.46 20.48
C SER A 281 13.61 -3.41 21.25
N PRO A 282 12.55 -4.09 20.78
CA PRO A 282 11.27 -4.15 21.50
C PRO A 282 11.36 -4.76 22.91
N ALA A 283 12.33 -5.64 23.14
CA ALA A 283 12.63 -6.18 24.46
C ALA A 283 13.44 -5.17 25.29
N LEU A 284 12.76 -4.12 25.77
CA LEU A 284 13.38 -2.96 26.42
C LEU A 284 14.25 -3.33 27.64
N GLU A 285 13.90 -4.38 28.37
CA GLU A 285 14.64 -4.89 29.53
C GLU A 285 16.05 -5.38 29.15
N GLU A 286 16.24 -5.85 27.91
CA GLU A 286 17.55 -6.27 27.43
C GLU A 286 18.50 -5.09 27.20
N ARG A 287 17.95 -3.87 27.00
CA ARG A 287 18.71 -2.64 26.72
C ARG A 287 19.65 -2.81 25.51
N LYS A 288 19.17 -3.48 24.48
CA LYS A 288 19.85 -3.67 23.19
C LYS A 288 19.21 -2.82 22.10
N ALA A 289 19.90 -2.74 20.97
CA ALA A 289 19.39 -2.18 19.74
C ALA A 289 19.56 -3.21 18.62
N ASP A 290 18.59 -3.23 17.72
CA ASP A 290 18.64 -4.02 16.50
C ASP A 290 19.35 -3.21 15.41
N VAL A 291 20.14 -3.91 14.60
CA VAL A 291 20.92 -3.32 13.51
C VAL A 291 20.11 -3.39 12.22
N TYR A 292 20.01 -2.27 11.51
CA TYR A 292 19.31 -2.17 10.23
C TYR A 292 20.22 -1.64 9.13
N ARG A 293 20.05 -2.16 7.92
CA ARG A 293 20.53 -1.54 6.69
C ARG A 293 19.54 -0.44 6.31
N TYR A 294 19.98 0.81 6.30
CA TYR A 294 19.14 1.96 6.02
C TYR A 294 19.85 2.93 5.08
N PRO A 295 19.51 2.93 3.78
CA PRO A 295 20.10 3.86 2.82
C PRO A 295 19.43 5.22 3.00
N ARG A 296 20.02 6.09 3.83
CA ARG A 296 19.59 7.50 3.90
C ARG A 296 19.86 8.20 2.56
N THR A 297 19.09 9.23 2.25
CA THR A 297 19.24 10.03 1.03
C THR A 297 20.67 10.49 0.78
N GLY A 298 21.12 10.36 -0.47
CA GLY A 298 22.49 10.62 -0.92
C GLY A 298 23.50 9.50 -0.62
N SER A 299 23.19 8.53 0.25
CA SER A 299 24.04 7.36 0.49
C SER A 299 23.81 6.27 -0.57
N LYS A 300 24.48 5.11 -0.43
CA LYS A 300 24.38 4.00 -1.40
C LYS A 300 23.14 3.15 -1.12
N ASN A 301 22.39 2.84 -2.17
CA ASN A 301 21.43 1.74 -2.15
C ASN A 301 22.15 0.38 -2.25
N PRO A 302 21.44 -0.73 -1.98
CA PRO A 302 21.96 -2.08 -2.22
C PRO A 302 22.41 -2.30 -3.67
N GLN A 303 23.42 -3.15 -3.87
CA GLN A 303 23.69 -3.68 -5.21
C GLN A 303 22.68 -4.77 -5.52
N ILE A 304 22.12 -4.76 -6.73
CA ILE A 304 21.05 -5.66 -7.14
C ILE A 304 21.39 -6.35 -8.46
N THR A 305 20.91 -7.58 -8.63
CA THR A 305 20.94 -8.30 -9.90
C THR A 305 19.78 -9.29 -9.99
N PHE A 306 19.34 -9.61 -11.20
CA PHE A 306 18.47 -10.76 -11.42
C PHE A 306 19.28 -12.05 -11.51
N LYS A 307 18.64 -13.13 -11.06
CA LYS A 307 19.08 -14.50 -11.22
C LYS A 307 17.88 -15.42 -11.50
N LEU A 308 18.16 -16.63 -11.96
CA LEU A 308 17.16 -17.62 -12.31
C LEU A 308 17.56 -18.97 -11.70
N VAL A 309 16.63 -19.64 -11.03
CA VAL A 309 16.82 -21.04 -10.61
C VAL A 309 15.99 -21.96 -11.50
N GLU A 310 16.61 -23.02 -12.02
CA GLU A 310 15.93 -24.13 -12.66
C GLU A 310 15.85 -25.33 -11.72
N ILE A 311 14.68 -25.96 -11.64
CA ILE A 311 14.39 -27.09 -10.77
C ILE A 311 13.87 -28.21 -11.67
N ARG A 312 14.67 -29.27 -11.84
CA ARG A 312 14.26 -30.43 -12.64
C ARG A 312 13.67 -31.50 -11.74
N THR A 313 12.50 -32.00 -12.10
CA THR A 313 11.78 -33.05 -11.37
C THR A 313 11.67 -34.31 -12.23
N ASP A 314 11.60 -35.48 -11.58
CA ASP A 314 11.26 -36.71 -12.28
C ASP A 314 9.73 -36.85 -12.46
N HIS A 315 9.29 -37.87 -13.20
CA HIS A 315 7.87 -38.20 -13.40
C HIS A 315 7.10 -38.52 -12.10
N LEU A 316 7.79 -38.68 -10.96
CA LEU A 316 7.18 -38.88 -9.63
C LEU A 316 7.17 -37.58 -8.80
N GLY A 317 7.57 -36.44 -9.38
CA GLY A 317 7.59 -35.16 -8.70
C GLY A 317 8.71 -35.04 -7.65
N ARG A 318 9.80 -35.81 -7.77
CA ARG A 318 10.99 -35.67 -6.91
C ARG A 318 12.03 -34.78 -7.58
N ILE A 319 12.72 -33.96 -6.79
CA ILE A 319 13.69 -33.02 -7.33
C ILE A 319 14.98 -33.76 -7.72
N VAL A 320 15.26 -33.84 -9.02
CA VAL A 320 16.46 -34.47 -9.59
C VAL A 320 17.66 -33.55 -9.48
N SER A 321 17.50 -32.28 -9.89
CA SER A 321 18.57 -31.29 -9.84
C SER A 321 18.03 -29.88 -9.68
N THR A 322 18.90 -28.99 -9.21
CA THR A 322 18.66 -27.55 -9.10
C THR A 322 19.87 -26.82 -9.67
N GLN A 323 19.65 -25.85 -10.54
CA GLN A 323 20.72 -25.08 -11.19
C GLN A 323 20.47 -23.59 -10.96
N ASP A 324 21.38 -22.94 -10.22
CA ASP A 324 21.42 -21.48 -10.13
C ASP A 324 22.04 -20.89 -11.40
N LYS A 325 21.48 -19.80 -11.89
CA LYS A 325 21.90 -19.12 -13.12
C LYS A 325 21.98 -17.60 -12.91
N GLU A 326 23.02 -17.00 -13.50
CA GLU A 326 23.29 -15.57 -13.49
C GLU A 326 23.10 -14.96 -14.89
N LEU A 327 22.87 -13.66 -14.96
CA LEU A 327 22.87 -12.93 -16.24
C LEU A 327 24.23 -13.11 -16.96
N VAL A 328 24.19 -13.30 -18.27
CA VAL A 328 25.40 -13.47 -19.11
C VAL A 328 26.41 -12.31 -18.96
N LEU A 329 25.89 -11.10 -18.76
CA LEU A 329 26.64 -9.88 -18.45
C LEU A 329 26.14 -9.28 -17.12
N PRO A 330 26.98 -8.50 -16.41
CA PRO A 330 26.56 -7.84 -15.17
C PRO A 330 25.31 -6.97 -15.36
N PHE A 331 24.45 -6.92 -14.34
CA PHE A 331 23.20 -6.15 -14.36
C PHE A 331 23.42 -4.68 -14.74
N THR A 332 24.44 -4.03 -14.18
CA THR A 332 24.79 -2.62 -14.45
C THR A 332 25.30 -2.39 -15.87
N THR A 333 25.81 -3.42 -16.54
CA THR A 333 26.19 -3.36 -17.96
C THR A 333 24.96 -3.48 -18.87
N LEU A 334 24.03 -4.36 -18.53
CA LEU A 334 22.79 -4.55 -19.30
C LEU A 334 21.79 -3.41 -19.09
N PHE A 335 21.74 -2.83 -17.90
CA PHE A 335 20.79 -1.79 -17.50
C PHE A 335 21.53 -0.61 -16.84
N PRO A 336 22.32 0.16 -17.61
CA PRO A 336 23.06 1.28 -17.07
C PRO A 336 22.14 2.36 -16.51
N GLY A 337 22.44 2.82 -15.29
CA GLY A 337 21.68 3.87 -14.59
C GLY A 337 20.43 3.38 -13.85
N VAL A 338 20.10 2.09 -13.92
CA VAL A 338 19.02 1.51 -13.11
C VAL A 338 19.47 1.34 -11.66
N GLU A 339 18.64 1.83 -10.74
CA GLU A 339 18.88 1.79 -9.30
C GLU A 339 17.87 0.87 -8.58
N TYR A 340 16.63 0.79 -9.07
CA TYR A 340 15.55 0.04 -8.41
C TYR A 340 14.85 -0.94 -9.36
N ILE A 341 14.67 -2.17 -8.91
CA ILE A 341 13.68 -3.11 -9.48
C ILE A 341 12.34 -2.85 -8.79
N ALA A 342 11.46 -2.10 -9.46
CA ALA A 342 10.18 -1.68 -8.91
C ALA A 342 9.15 -2.82 -8.93
N ARG A 343 9.05 -3.56 -10.03
CA ARG A 343 8.17 -4.74 -10.20
C ARG A 343 8.87 -5.78 -11.06
N ALA A 344 8.49 -7.04 -10.93
CA ALA A 344 8.88 -8.10 -11.86
C ALA A 344 7.85 -9.24 -11.86
N GLY A 345 7.96 -10.13 -12.83
CA GLY A 345 7.09 -11.28 -12.99
C GLY A 345 7.40 -12.03 -14.28
N TRP A 346 6.39 -12.74 -14.80
CA TRP A 346 6.48 -13.51 -16.04
C TRP A 346 5.34 -13.17 -17.00
N THR A 347 5.59 -13.32 -18.30
CA THR A 347 4.51 -13.41 -19.30
C THR A 347 3.67 -14.65 -19.03
N LYS A 348 2.40 -14.64 -19.44
CA LYS A 348 1.45 -15.72 -19.10
C LYS A 348 1.86 -17.11 -19.59
N ASP A 349 2.60 -17.16 -20.70
CA ASP A 349 3.15 -18.36 -21.32
C ASP A 349 4.52 -18.77 -20.74
N GLY A 350 5.09 -17.98 -19.83
CA GLY A 350 6.41 -18.22 -19.24
C GLY A 350 7.58 -18.00 -20.21
N LYS A 351 7.34 -17.44 -21.40
CA LYS A 351 8.39 -17.24 -22.43
C LYS A 351 9.42 -16.18 -22.03
N TYR A 352 8.98 -15.13 -21.34
CA TYR A 352 9.85 -14.08 -20.82
C TYR A 352 9.54 -13.80 -19.35
N ALA A 353 10.59 -13.63 -18.55
CA ALA A 353 10.49 -12.81 -17.35
C ALA A 353 10.32 -11.34 -17.76
N TRP A 354 9.70 -10.53 -16.92
CA TRP A 354 9.60 -9.08 -17.13
C TRP A 354 9.95 -8.32 -15.86
N ALA A 355 10.41 -7.08 -16.02
CA ALA A 355 10.70 -6.18 -14.91
C ALA A 355 10.37 -4.72 -15.24
N VAL A 356 9.96 -3.97 -14.22
CA VAL A 356 9.86 -2.51 -14.23
C VAL A 356 11.07 -1.96 -13.48
N LEU A 357 11.92 -1.24 -14.20
CA LEU A 357 13.19 -0.71 -13.72
C LEU A 357 13.09 0.82 -13.61
N LEU A 358 13.66 1.37 -12.54
CA LEU A 358 13.76 2.82 -12.32
C LEU A 358 15.20 3.26 -12.19
N ASP A 359 15.48 4.44 -12.72
CA ASP A 359 16.70 5.17 -12.39
C ASP A 359 16.64 5.75 -10.96
N ARG A 360 17.79 6.22 -10.47
CA ARG A 360 17.89 6.77 -9.10
C ARG A 360 17.00 7.99 -8.87
N SER A 361 16.87 8.88 -9.86
CA SER A 361 16.02 10.07 -9.74
C SER A 361 14.52 9.75 -9.80
N GLN A 362 14.16 8.52 -10.16
CA GLN A 362 12.80 8.05 -10.35
C GLN A 362 12.03 8.91 -11.37
N GLN A 363 12.73 9.32 -12.44
CA GLN A 363 12.19 10.11 -13.54
C GLN A 363 12.25 9.37 -14.87
N ARG A 364 12.89 8.20 -14.91
CA ARG A 364 12.92 7.27 -16.05
C ARG A 364 12.52 5.89 -15.59
N LEU A 365 11.45 5.36 -16.22
CA LEU A 365 10.97 4.00 -16.06
C LEU A 365 11.21 3.21 -17.34
N GLN A 366 11.64 1.97 -17.19
CA GLN A 366 11.77 1.01 -18.28
C GLN A 366 11.01 -0.28 -17.95
N LEU A 367 10.14 -0.71 -18.85
CA LEU A 367 9.55 -2.05 -18.81
C LEU A 367 10.35 -2.95 -19.73
N VAL A 368 10.94 -4.02 -19.19
CA VAL A 368 11.87 -4.89 -19.90
C VAL A 368 11.39 -6.34 -19.89
N LEU A 369 11.63 -7.06 -20.99
CA LEU A 369 11.54 -8.52 -21.06
C LEU A 369 12.93 -9.14 -20.99
N LEU A 370 13.03 -10.23 -20.24
CA LEU A 370 14.23 -11.00 -19.96
C LEU A 370 14.00 -12.45 -20.44
N PRO A 371 14.57 -12.85 -21.58
CA PRO A 371 14.49 -14.24 -22.03
C PRO A 371 15.23 -15.16 -21.05
N PRO A 372 14.72 -16.37 -20.70
CA PRO A 372 15.42 -17.30 -19.82
C PRO A 372 16.82 -17.69 -20.32
N ALA A 373 17.03 -17.70 -21.64
CA ALA A 373 18.33 -17.96 -22.27
C ALA A 373 19.39 -16.89 -21.98
N LEU A 374 19.01 -15.72 -21.43
CA LEU A 374 19.93 -14.69 -20.97
C LEU A 374 20.68 -15.10 -19.69
N PHE A 375 20.21 -16.15 -19.01
CA PHE A 375 20.76 -16.64 -17.75
C PHE A 375 21.60 -17.90 -18.01
N ILE A 376 22.87 -17.85 -17.62
CA ILE A 376 23.85 -18.95 -17.75
C ILE A 376 24.16 -19.57 -16.39
N PRO A 377 24.53 -20.87 -16.30
CA PRO A 377 24.89 -21.52 -15.05
C PRO A 377 25.98 -20.77 -14.27
N VAL A 378 25.77 -20.58 -12.96
CA VAL A 378 26.80 -20.02 -12.08
C VAL A 378 27.95 -21.02 -11.93
N THR A 379 29.17 -20.60 -12.24
CA THR A 379 30.40 -21.40 -12.06
C THR A 379 31.57 -20.52 -11.66
N GLN A 380 32.50 -21.07 -10.87
CA GLN A 380 33.78 -20.43 -10.55
C GLN A 380 34.87 -20.75 -11.60
N ASP A 381 34.62 -21.72 -12.47
CA ASP A 381 35.54 -22.09 -13.54
C ASP A 381 35.34 -21.16 -14.75
N GLN A 382 36.34 -20.32 -15.00
CA GLN A 382 36.31 -19.34 -16.08
C GLN A 382 36.13 -19.98 -17.47
N ALA A 383 36.70 -21.17 -17.71
CA ALA A 383 36.58 -21.83 -19.00
C ALA A 383 35.15 -22.35 -19.24
N GLN A 384 34.51 -22.91 -18.20
CA GLN A 384 33.10 -23.33 -18.27
C GLN A 384 32.17 -22.12 -18.43
N ARG A 385 32.51 -21.00 -17.81
CA ARG A 385 31.76 -19.75 -17.97
C ARG A 385 31.86 -19.25 -19.41
N GLU A 386 33.05 -19.25 -20.00
CA GLU A 386 33.27 -18.86 -21.39
C GLU A 386 32.49 -19.77 -22.35
N GLU A 387 32.53 -21.09 -22.16
CA GLU A 387 31.71 -22.04 -22.93
C GLU A 387 30.21 -21.74 -22.80
N SER A 388 29.74 -21.43 -21.59
CA SER A 388 28.32 -21.09 -21.36
C SER A 388 27.92 -19.78 -22.03
N VAL A 389 28.81 -18.79 -22.08
CA VAL A 389 28.59 -17.51 -22.77
C VAL A 389 28.55 -17.72 -24.29
N GLU A 390 29.47 -18.53 -24.84
CA GLU A 390 29.50 -18.88 -26.26
C GLU A 390 28.28 -19.71 -26.69
N ALA A 391 27.68 -20.47 -25.77
CA ALA A 391 26.48 -21.26 -26.00
C ALA A 391 25.17 -20.44 -26.03
N VAL A 392 25.19 -19.15 -25.63
CA VAL A 392 24.00 -18.29 -25.68
C VAL A 392 23.63 -18.05 -27.16
N PRO A 393 22.42 -18.43 -27.62
CA PRO A 393 22.05 -18.34 -29.03
C PRO A 393 22.11 -16.92 -29.57
N GLU A 394 22.67 -16.69 -30.77
CA GLU A 394 22.68 -15.37 -31.42
C GLU A 394 21.25 -14.75 -31.45
N GLY A 395 21.11 -13.50 -31.02
CA GLY A 395 19.82 -12.78 -30.96
C GLY A 395 19.11 -12.75 -29.59
N VAL A 396 19.55 -13.52 -28.59
CA VAL A 396 19.13 -13.38 -27.18
C VAL A 396 19.69 -12.13 -26.48
N HIS A 397 18.85 -11.13 -26.24
CA HIS A 397 19.19 -9.95 -25.43
C HIS A 397 17.97 -9.46 -24.63
N PRO A 398 18.12 -8.53 -23.67
CA PRO A 398 16.98 -7.86 -23.05
C PRO A 398 16.16 -7.06 -24.07
N PHE A 399 14.84 -6.99 -23.90
CA PHE A 399 13.98 -6.15 -24.73
C PHE A 399 13.35 -5.06 -23.87
N ILE A 400 13.74 -3.79 -24.05
CA ILE A 400 13.05 -2.67 -23.40
C ILE A 400 11.80 -2.36 -24.22
N ILE A 401 10.65 -2.86 -23.77
CA ILE A 401 9.39 -2.84 -24.51
C ILE A 401 8.56 -1.56 -24.29
N TYR A 402 8.88 -0.81 -23.24
CA TYR A 402 8.29 0.50 -22.95
C TYR A 402 9.26 1.36 -22.14
N GLU A 403 9.25 2.67 -22.38
CA GLU A 403 10.03 3.64 -21.61
C GLU A 403 9.19 4.90 -21.35
N GLU A 404 9.19 5.35 -20.10
CA GLU A 404 8.48 6.55 -19.64
C GLU A 404 9.48 7.50 -18.98
N ILE A 405 9.37 8.79 -19.31
CA ILE A 405 10.21 9.86 -18.78
C ILE A 405 9.32 11.01 -18.31
N THR A 406 9.66 11.63 -17.19
CA THR A 406 8.91 12.74 -16.59
C THR A 406 9.83 13.77 -15.96
N ASP A 407 9.38 15.02 -15.96
CA ASP A 407 10.03 16.13 -15.27
C ASP A 407 9.54 16.30 -13.82
N ILE A 408 8.65 15.43 -13.34
CA ILE A 408 8.16 15.43 -11.94
C ILE A 408 8.75 14.22 -11.21
N TRP A 409 8.08 13.05 -11.25
CA TRP A 409 8.54 11.75 -10.77
C TRP A 409 7.62 10.65 -11.30
N ILE A 410 8.08 9.40 -11.26
CA ILE A 410 7.30 8.22 -11.61
C ILE A 410 6.59 7.67 -10.38
N ASN A 411 5.27 7.62 -10.44
CA ASN A 411 4.44 6.88 -9.49
C ASN A 411 4.34 5.42 -9.92
N VAL A 412 5.10 4.53 -9.26
CA VAL A 412 5.05 3.08 -9.54
C VAL A 412 3.65 2.53 -9.28
N HIS A 413 3.20 1.66 -10.18
CA HIS A 413 1.90 1.01 -10.11
C HIS A 413 1.96 -0.49 -10.44
N ASP A 414 0.86 -1.19 -10.19
CA ASP A 414 0.75 -2.65 -10.35
C ASP A 414 0.15 -3.07 -11.71
N ILE A 415 -0.28 -2.11 -12.54
CA ILE A 415 -0.94 -2.39 -13.82
C ILE A 415 0.09 -2.75 -14.91
N PHE A 416 0.18 -4.04 -15.21
CA PHE A 416 0.78 -4.58 -16.43
C PHE A 416 0.02 -5.83 -16.85
N TYR A 417 -0.50 -5.87 -18.07
CA TYR A 417 -1.20 -7.03 -18.59
C TYR A 417 -0.66 -7.43 -19.96
N PRO A 418 0.29 -8.38 -20.04
CA PRO A 418 0.73 -8.94 -21.31
C PRO A 418 -0.33 -9.90 -21.86
N PHE A 419 -0.71 -9.69 -23.11
CA PHE A 419 -1.48 -10.69 -23.86
C PHE A 419 -0.57 -11.85 -24.25
N ILE A 420 -1.14 -13.04 -24.46
CA ILE A 420 -0.39 -14.18 -25.00
C ILE A 420 0.09 -13.82 -26.42
N GLN A 421 1.37 -14.05 -26.69
CA GLN A 421 1.95 -13.79 -28.01
C GLN A 421 1.33 -14.72 -29.06
N THR A 422 0.94 -14.15 -30.19
CA THR A 422 0.49 -14.91 -31.36
C THR A 422 1.56 -15.05 -32.43
N ASN A 423 2.60 -14.23 -32.36
CA ASN A 423 3.83 -14.29 -33.15
C ASN A 423 5.03 -13.96 -32.27
N ASP A 424 6.22 -14.40 -32.69
CA ASP A 424 7.45 -14.22 -31.91
C ASP A 424 8.07 -12.82 -32.03
N ASP A 425 7.62 -12.04 -33.02
CA ASP A 425 8.21 -10.76 -33.41
C ASP A 425 7.55 -9.55 -32.72
N GLU A 426 6.45 -9.73 -31.98
CA GLU A 426 5.77 -8.63 -31.28
C GLU A 426 5.14 -9.05 -29.95
N ILE A 427 4.98 -8.08 -29.06
CA ILE A 427 4.23 -8.23 -27.82
C ILE A 427 3.18 -7.14 -27.73
N THR A 428 1.96 -7.52 -27.36
CA THR A 428 0.88 -6.56 -27.03
C THR A 428 0.57 -6.64 -25.55
N PHE A 429 0.37 -5.49 -24.92
CA PHE A 429 0.07 -5.40 -23.49
C PHE A 429 -0.79 -4.17 -23.15
N LEU A 430 -1.47 -4.22 -22.00
CA LEU A 430 -2.06 -3.04 -21.38
C LEU A 430 -1.11 -2.47 -20.32
N TRP A 431 -0.96 -1.14 -20.34
CA TRP A 431 -0.10 -0.38 -19.44
C TRP A 431 -0.85 0.87 -18.94
N ALA A 432 -0.47 1.37 -17.77
CA ALA A 432 -0.94 2.66 -17.26
C ALA A 432 0.19 3.69 -17.35
N ASN A 433 -0.09 4.93 -17.75
CA ASN A 433 0.95 5.97 -17.85
C ASN A 433 0.37 7.31 -17.40
N GLU A 434 1.08 7.96 -16.46
CA GLU A 434 0.71 9.27 -15.93
C GLU A 434 1.48 10.40 -16.62
N SER A 435 2.75 10.17 -16.98
CA SER A 435 3.65 11.20 -17.50
C SER A 435 3.22 11.79 -18.86
N LYS A 436 2.48 11.05 -19.68
CA LYS A 436 2.02 11.53 -21.00
C LYS A 436 1.07 12.71 -20.93
N THR A 437 0.15 12.72 -19.97
CA THR A 437 -0.92 13.72 -19.89
C THR A 437 -0.90 14.51 -18.57
N GLY A 438 -0.20 14.00 -17.56
CA GLY A 438 -0.28 14.46 -16.18
C GLY A 438 -1.38 13.76 -15.37
N PHE A 439 -2.12 12.82 -15.95
CA PHE A 439 -3.07 11.93 -15.27
C PHE A 439 -2.85 10.48 -15.71
N CYS A 440 -2.98 9.55 -14.76
CA CYS A 440 -2.82 8.12 -15.01
C CYS A 440 -3.95 7.58 -15.91
N HIS A 441 -3.60 7.11 -17.10
CA HIS A 441 -4.55 6.53 -18.06
C HIS A 441 -4.07 5.19 -18.61
N LEU A 442 -5.01 4.40 -19.16
CA LEU A 442 -4.73 3.10 -19.75
C LEU A 442 -4.38 3.23 -21.23
N TYR A 443 -3.38 2.47 -21.65
CA TYR A 443 -2.91 2.38 -23.02
C TYR A 443 -2.79 0.90 -23.42
N LYS A 444 -3.17 0.57 -24.65
CA LYS A 444 -2.84 -0.71 -25.29
C LYS A 444 -1.62 -0.48 -26.18
N VAL A 445 -0.52 -1.15 -25.88
CA VAL A 445 0.76 -0.96 -26.57
C VAL A 445 1.11 -2.25 -27.30
N THR A 446 1.52 -2.14 -28.56
CA THR A 446 2.15 -3.23 -29.32
C THR A 446 3.57 -2.82 -29.67
N THR A 447 4.53 -3.65 -29.26
CA THR A 447 5.97 -3.39 -29.43
C THR A 447 6.60 -4.52 -30.25
N LEU A 448 7.46 -4.15 -31.22
CA LEU A 448 8.19 -5.12 -32.05
C LEU A 448 9.43 -5.62 -31.30
N LEU A 449 9.56 -6.94 -31.19
CA LEU A 449 10.71 -7.63 -30.61
C LEU A 449 11.76 -7.89 -31.69
N GLN A 450 12.46 -6.85 -32.11
CA GLN A 450 13.55 -6.99 -33.08
C GLN A 450 14.74 -7.71 -32.42
N GLN A 451 15.13 -8.86 -32.96
CA GLN A 451 16.36 -9.53 -32.56
C GLN A 451 17.57 -8.72 -33.06
N GLY A 452 18.41 -8.26 -32.13
CA GLY A 452 19.62 -7.52 -32.44
C GLY A 452 20.69 -8.40 -33.10
N PHE A 453 21.45 -7.81 -34.02
CA PHE A 453 22.68 -8.41 -34.56
C PHE A 453 23.85 -8.13 -33.59
N TYR A 454 24.54 -9.19 -33.13
CA TYR A 454 25.82 -9.15 -32.41
C TYR A 454 25.92 -8.17 -31.22
N TRP A 455 25.57 -8.60 -29.99
CA TRP A 455 25.79 -7.83 -28.75
C TRP A 455 27.26 -7.70 -28.31
N LEU A 456 28.21 -8.37 -28.98
CA LEU A 456 29.65 -8.21 -28.68
C LEU A 456 30.21 -6.83 -29.05
N PHE A 457 29.48 -6.04 -29.83
CA PHE A 457 29.78 -4.62 -30.06
C PHE A 457 28.65 -3.78 -29.46
N LEU A 458 28.89 -3.24 -28.26
CA LEU A 458 28.00 -2.31 -27.55
C LEU A 458 27.50 -1.19 -28.49
N SER A 459 26.29 -1.34 -29.03
CA SER A 459 25.48 -0.22 -29.53
C SER A 459 24.29 -0.05 -28.58
N GLU A 460 24.23 1.14 -28.00
CA GLU A 460 23.56 1.54 -26.75
C GLU A 460 22.02 1.49 -26.68
N ASP A 461 21.28 0.61 -27.38
CA ASP A 461 19.83 0.60 -27.11
C ASP A 461 19.12 -0.75 -27.29
N PHE A 462 18.78 -1.39 -26.17
CA PHE A 462 17.84 -2.52 -26.12
C PHE A 462 16.37 -2.08 -26.33
N LYS A 463 16.13 -0.79 -26.60
CA LYS A 463 14.81 -0.22 -26.85
C LYS A 463 14.17 -0.76 -28.11
N CYS A 464 13.00 -1.33 -27.91
CA CYS A 464 12.19 -1.88 -28.97
C CYS A 464 11.29 -0.79 -29.58
N PRO A 465 11.08 -0.78 -30.91
CA PRO A 465 10.17 0.17 -31.53
C PRO A 465 8.71 -0.17 -31.21
N ILE A 466 7.96 0.83 -30.74
CA ILE A 466 6.52 0.73 -30.54
C ILE A 466 5.84 0.77 -31.92
N LYS A 467 5.15 -0.31 -32.28
CA LYS A 467 4.36 -0.43 -33.52
C LYS A 467 3.08 0.38 -33.44
N GLU A 468 2.40 0.28 -32.30
CA GLU A 468 1.11 0.91 -32.06
C GLU A 468 0.96 1.23 -30.56
N GLU A 469 0.38 2.39 -30.26
CA GLU A 469 -0.03 2.76 -28.91
C GLU A 469 -1.42 3.40 -28.97
N VAL A 470 -2.42 2.70 -28.45
CA VAL A 470 -3.82 3.13 -28.45
C VAL A 470 -4.20 3.62 -27.06
N THR A 471 -4.62 4.88 -26.95
CA THR A 471 -5.16 5.45 -25.71
C THR A 471 -6.55 4.91 -25.43
N LEU A 472 -6.73 4.23 -24.30
CA LEU A 472 -8.01 3.62 -23.90
C LEU A 472 -8.85 4.54 -23.02
N THR A 473 -8.20 5.38 -22.20
CA THR A 473 -8.85 6.34 -21.31
C THR A 473 -8.16 7.69 -21.40
N SER A 474 -8.91 8.79 -21.19
CA SER A 474 -8.36 10.15 -21.21
C SER A 474 -9.26 11.13 -20.44
N GLY A 475 -8.68 12.25 -19.98
CA GLY A 475 -9.38 13.37 -19.36
C GLY A 475 -8.65 13.92 -18.13
N GLU A 476 -9.25 14.88 -17.43
CA GLU A 476 -8.70 15.44 -16.19
C GLU A 476 -9.10 14.61 -14.96
N TRP A 477 -8.76 13.32 -14.98
CA TRP A 477 -9.06 12.33 -13.94
C TRP A 477 -8.10 11.15 -14.08
N GLU A 478 -7.96 10.31 -13.06
CA GLU A 478 -6.98 9.23 -13.05
C GLU A 478 -7.59 7.83 -12.89
N VAL A 479 -6.96 6.85 -13.53
CA VAL A 479 -7.13 5.42 -13.29
C VAL A 479 -6.35 5.06 -12.03
N LEU A 480 -6.99 4.33 -11.11
CA LEU A 480 -6.35 3.89 -9.88
C LEU A 480 -5.48 2.67 -10.14
N ALA A 481 -4.19 2.80 -9.87
CA ALA A 481 -3.18 1.80 -10.21
C ALA A 481 -2.33 1.33 -9.00
N ARG A 482 -2.66 1.82 -7.79
CA ARG A 482 -1.93 1.60 -6.55
C ARG A 482 -2.82 1.06 -5.43
N HIS A 483 -2.21 0.62 -4.34
CA HIS A 483 -2.87 0.15 -3.12
C HIS A 483 -3.90 -0.97 -3.35
N GLY A 484 -3.56 -1.93 -4.22
CA GLY A 484 -4.44 -3.06 -4.57
C GLY A 484 -5.48 -2.75 -5.64
N SER A 485 -5.56 -1.51 -6.14
CA SER A 485 -6.31 -1.21 -7.35
C SER A 485 -5.60 -1.83 -8.56
N LYS A 486 -6.35 -2.58 -9.36
CA LYS A 486 -5.85 -3.29 -10.54
C LYS A 486 -6.88 -3.22 -11.67
N ILE A 487 -6.49 -3.73 -12.82
CA ILE A 487 -7.41 -3.97 -13.94
C ILE A 487 -7.82 -5.44 -14.00
N TRP A 488 -8.99 -5.69 -14.57
CA TRP A 488 -9.44 -7.02 -14.95
C TRP A 488 -9.74 -7.02 -16.45
N VAL A 489 -9.12 -7.92 -17.20
CA VAL A 489 -9.19 -7.92 -18.67
C VAL A 489 -9.95 -9.14 -19.14
N ASN A 490 -11.12 -8.92 -19.74
CA ASN A 490 -11.90 -9.97 -20.38
C ASN A 490 -11.43 -10.10 -21.84
N GLU A 491 -10.61 -11.11 -22.11
CA GLU A 491 -10.11 -11.38 -23.45
C GLU A 491 -11.22 -11.80 -24.44
N ALA A 492 -12.25 -12.51 -23.96
CA ALA A 492 -13.34 -13.00 -24.81
C ALA A 492 -14.25 -11.87 -25.31
N THR A 493 -14.49 -10.83 -24.50
CA THR A 493 -15.34 -9.69 -24.88
C THR A 493 -14.55 -8.44 -25.24
N GLN A 494 -13.22 -8.51 -25.20
CA GLN A 494 -12.32 -7.39 -25.45
C GLN A 494 -12.55 -6.15 -24.56
N LEU A 495 -12.88 -6.38 -23.29
CA LEU A 495 -13.14 -5.32 -22.30
C LEU A 495 -12.08 -5.29 -21.21
N VAL A 496 -11.79 -4.08 -20.73
CA VAL A 496 -10.98 -3.87 -19.52
C VAL A 496 -11.83 -3.16 -18.46
N TYR A 497 -11.88 -3.76 -17.27
CA TYR A 497 -12.51 -3.21 -16.08
C TYR A 497 -11.44 -2.58 -15.19
N PHE A 498 -11.73 -1.40 -14.64
CA PHE A 498 -10.76 -0.67 -13.82
C PHE A 498 -11.47 0.31 -12.87
N GLN A 499 -10.76 0.78 -11.85
CA GLN A 499 -11.26 1.82 -10.94
C GLN A 499 -10.68 3.19 -11.30
N GLY A 500 -11.43 4.27 -11.11
CA GLY A 500 -10.96 5.63 -11.44
C GLY A 500 -11.76 6.75 -10.79
N THR A 501 -11.31 7.99 -11.02
CA THR A 501 -11.87 9.23 -10.43
C THR A 501 -12.66 10.09 -11.43
N ARG A 502 -13.06 9.54 -12.58
CA ARG A 502 -13.74 10.30 -13.66
C ARG A 502 -14.94 11.11 -13.20
N ASP A 503 -15.84 10.51 -12.43
CA ASP A 503 -17.06 11.21 -11.99
C ASP A 503 -16.74 12.30 -10.95
N THR A 504 -15.75 12.10 -10.09
CA THR A 504 -15.27 13.08 -9.10
C THR A 504 -13.98 12.60 -8.43
N PRO A 505 -13.04 13.50 -8.03
CA PRO A 505 -11.86 13.11 -7.25
C PRO A 505 -12.18 12.62 -5.83
N LEU A 506 -13.44 12.75 -5.38
CA LEU A 506 -13.88 12.33 -4.05
C LEU A 506 -14.43 10.90 -4.01
N GLU A 507 -14.69 10.27 -5.16
CA GLU A 507 -15.33 8.95 -5.26
C GLU A 507 -14.56 8.06 -6.21
N HIS A 508 -14.27 6.85 -5.75
CA HIS A 508 -13.70 5.81 -6.58
C HIS A 508 -14.85 4.99 -7.18
N HIS A 509 -14.83 4.79 -8.49
CA HIS A 509 -15.85 4.02 -9.18
C HIS A 509 -15.24 2.96 -10.08
N LEU A 510 -15.96 1.85 -10.25
CA LEU A 510 -15.66 0.82 -11.25
C LEU A 510 -16.21 1.25 -12.62
N TYR A 511 -15.37 1.16 -13.64
CA TYR A 511 -15.69 1.43 -15.03
C TYR A 511 -15.30 0.24 -15.92
N THR A 512 -15.85 0.21 -17.13
CA THR A 512 -15.42 -0.68 -18.21
C THR A 512 -15.35 0.07 -19.54
N VAL A 513 -14.39 -0.32 -20.38
CA VAL A 513 -14.18 0.21 -21.75
C VAL A 513 -13.64 -0.90 -22.65
N SER A 514 -13.89 -0.82 -23.96
CA SER A 514 -13.25 -1.71 -24.93
C SER A 514 -11.78 -1.34 -25.11
N TYR A 515 -10.89 -2.34 -25.12
CA TYR A 515 -9.50 -2.14 -25.50
C TYR A 515 -9.23 -2.39 -26.99
N ASP A 516 -10.23 -2.85 -27.74
CA ASP A 516 -10.15 -3.06 -29.19
C ASP A 516 -10.66 -1.84 -29.96
N SER A 517 -11.84 -1.34 -29.58
CA SER A 517 -12.46 -0.14 -30.15
C SER A 517 -12.80 0.84 -29.03
N PRO A 518 -11.80 1.54 -28.44
CA PRO A 518 -12.03 2.46 -27.33
C PRO A 518 -12.97 3.60 -27.75
N GLY A 519 -13.95 3.88 -26.91
CA GLY A 519 -14.99 4.86 -27.19
C GLY A 519 -15.81 5.12 -25.93
N ASP A 520 -17.04 4.60 -25.89
CA ASP A 520 -17.90 4.74 -24.73
C ASP A 520 -17.33 4.00 -23.52
N MET A 521 -17.38 4.67 -22.38
CA MET A 521 -16.91 4.15 -21.11
C MET A 521 -18.04 4.17 -20.09
N VAL A 522 -18.35 2.98 -19.57
CA VAL A 522 -19.54 2.72 -18.76
C VAL A 522 -19.15 2.61 -17.28
N ARG A 523 -19.81 3.40 -16.42
CA ARG A 523 -19.69 3.27 -14.96
C ARG A 523 -20.61 2.17 -14.44
N LEU A 524 -20.07 1.27 -13.61
CA LEU A 524 -20.78 0.10 -13.06
C LEU A 524 -21.16 0.24 -11.57
N THR A 525 -20.77 1.34 -10.93
CA THR A 525 -21.03 1.59 -9.51
C THR A 525 -21.89 2.83 -9.33
N LYS A 526 -22.70 2.89 -8.27
CA LYS A 526 -23.68 3.97 -8.06
C LYS A 526 -22.98 5.22 -7.48
N PRO A 527 -23.25 6.45 -7.99
CA PRO A 527 -22.66 7.67 -7.45
C PRO A 527 -23.17 7.98 -6.03
N GLY A 528 -22.45 8.84 -5.31
CA GLY A 528 -22.74 9.20 -3.91
C GLY A 528 -22.08 8.27 -2.88
N PHE A 529 -21.23 7.36 -3.35
CA PHE A 529 -20.42 6.45 -2.57
C PHE A 529 -19.07 6.29 -3.26
N SER A 530 -18.02 6.05 -2.47
CA SER A 530 -16.73 5.63 -2.98
C SER A 530 -16.58 4.12 -2.81
N HIS A 531 -16.11 3.45 -3.86
CA HIS A 531 -16.11 2.00 -4.01
C HIS A 531 -14.70 1.43 -4.11
N SER A 532 -14.49 0.28 -3.48
CA SER A 532 -13.36 -0.63 -3.68
C SER A 532 -13.91 -1.93 -4.26
N CYS A 533 -13.59 -2.24 -5.51
CA CYS A 533 -14.20 -3.34 -6.25
C CYS A 533 -13.27 -4.53 -6.50
N SER A 534 -13.86 -5.73 -6.65
CA SER A 534 -13.20 -6.93 -7.16
C SER A 534 -14.10 -7.64 -8.17
N VAL A 535 -13.65 -7.76 -9.42
CA VAL A 535 -14.40 -8.40 -10.51
C VAL A 535 -14.08 -9.91 -10.56
N SER A 536 -15.09 -10.74 -10.83
CA SER A 536 -14.93 -12.20 -10.98
C SER A 536 -14.04 -12.52 -12.18
N GLN A 537 -13.28 -13.63 -12.09
CA GLN A 537 -12.43 -14.09 -13.20
C GLN A 537 -13.25 -14.50 -14.45
N ASN A 538 -14.55 -14.75 -14.26
CA ASN A 538 -15.52 -15.10 -15.29
C ASN A 538 -16.27 -13.88 -15.83
N PHE A 539 -16.03 -12.68 -15.30
CA PHE A 539 -16.59 -11.39 -15.75
C PHE A 539 -18.12 -11.34 -15.76
N ASP A 540 -18.77 -12.05 -14.85
CA ASP A 540 -20.22 -12.13 -14.69
C ASP A 540 -20.71 -11.51 -13.38
N MET A 541 -19.81 -11.26 -12.42
CA MET A 541 -20.11 -10.68 -11.12
C MET A 541 -18.97 -9.79 -10.64
N PHE A 542 -19.27 -8.88 -9.71
CA PHE A 542 -18.25 -8.17 -8.94
C PHE A 542 -18.71 -7.92 -7.50
N VAL A 543 -17.74 -7.84 -6.59
CA VAL A 543 -17.92 -7.36 -5.22
C VAL A 543 -17.62 -5.87 -5.18
N SER A 544 -18.42 -5.12 -4.42
CA SER A 544 -18.13 -3.73 -4.07
C SER A 544 -18.14 -3.56 -2.56
N HIS A 545 -16.99 -3.20 -1.99
CA HIS A 545 -16.87 -2.66 -0.65
C HIS A 545 -16.95 -1.14 -0.76
N TYR A 546 -18.04 -0.54 -0.27
CA TYR A 546 -18.30 0.88 -0.50
C TYR A 546 -18.83 1.55 0.74
N SER A 547 -18.60 2.85 0.83
CA SER A 547 -19.11 3.69 1.93
C SER A 547 -19.25 5.13 1.44
N ASN A 548 -19.83 5.99 2.27
CA ASN A 548 -19.74 7.42 2.06
C ASN A 548 -19.47 8.13 3.39
N VAL A 549 -19.27 9.45 3.37
CA VAL A 549 -18.94 10.23 4.58
C VAL A 549 -19.93 9.99 5.73
N SER A 550 -21.16 9.60 5.39
CA SER A 550 -22.32 9.56 6.26
C SER A 550 -22.78 8.11 6.56
N THR A 551 -22.53 7.16 5.67
CA THR A 551 -23.02 5.78 5.73
C THR A 551 -21.84 4.83 5.96
N PRO A 552 -21.86 4.03 7.04
CA PRO A 552 -20.84 3.02 7.29
C PRO A 552 -20.65 2.04 6.13
N PRO A 553 -19.50 1.36 6.06
CA PRO A 553 -19.20 0.51 4.92
C PRO A 553 -20.18 -0.67 4.75
N CYS A 554 -20.49 -0.97 3.49
CA CYS A 554 -21.21 -2.16 3.04
C CYS A 554 -20.32 -3.00 2.12
N VAL A 555 -20.57 -4.30 2.05
CA VAL A 555 -19.98 -5.20 1.05
C VAL A 555 -21.10 -5.93 0.34
N HIS A 556 -21.33 -5.60 -0.93
CA HIS A 556 -22.38 -6.16 -1.76
C HIS A 556 -21.83 -6.83 -3.01
N ILE A 557 -22.57 -7.82 -3.52
CA ILE A 557 -22.28 -8.55 -4.75
C ILE A 557 -23.28 -8.11 -5.81
N TYR A 558 -22.76 -7.78 -6.99
CA TYR A 558 -23.52 -7.40 -8.16
C TYR A 558 -23.28 -8.41 -9.27
N LYS A 559 -24.35 -8.75 -10.00
CA LYS A 559 -24.30 -9.58 -11.20
C LYS A 559 -24.41 -8.70 -12.44
N LEU A 560 -23.57 -8.94 -13.44
CA LEU A 560 -23.59 -8.22 -14.71
C LEU A 560 -24.63 -8.86 -15.64
N MET A 561 -25.67 -8.11 -15.98
CA MET A 561 -26.84 -8.57 -16.71
C MET A 561 -27.02 -7.77 -18.00
N GLY A 562 -27.24 -8.44 -19.12
CA GLY A 562 -27.42 -7.78 -20.41
C GLY A 562 -27.30 -8.80 -21.55
N PRO A 563 -27.60 -8.39 -22.79
CA PRO A 563 -27.45 -9.27 -23.94
C PRO A 563 -25.96 -9.55 -24.21
N GLU A 564 -25.61 -10.80 -24.54
CA GLU A 564 -24.23 -11.17 -24.89
C GLU A 564 -23.74 -10.49 -26.18
N SER A 565 -24.66 -9.98 -27.01
CA SER A 565 -24.33 -9.21 -28.21
C SER A 565 -23.79 -7.81 -27.91
N ASP A 566 -23.96 -7.31 -26.68
CA ASP A 566 -23.50 -5.99 -26.24
C ASP A 566 -22.88 -6.09 -24.83
N PRO A 567 -21.68 -6.69 -24.72
CA PRO A 567 -21.05 -6.95 -23.42
C PRO A 567 -20.61 -5.67 -22.70
N LEU A 568 -20.42 -4.56 -23.41
CA LEU A 568 -20.00 -3.28 -22.82
C LEU A 568 -21.10 -2.67 -21.93
N HIS A 569 -22.36 -2.84 -22.32
CA HIS A 569 -23.52 -2.26 -21.65
C HIS A 569 -24.24 -3.23 -20.71
N LYS A 570 -23.55 -4.26 -20.19
CA LYS A 570 -24.12 -5.09 -19.12
C LYS A 570 -24.36 -4.25 -17.87
N GLU A 571 -25.59 -4.27 -17.38
CA GLU A 571 -26.02 -3.52 -16.21
C GLU A 571 -25.73 -4.30 -14.91
N PRO A 572 -25.23 -3.61 -13.87
CA PRO A 572 -25.03 -4.21 -12.55
C PRO A 572 -26.36 -4.38 -11.79
N GLU A 573 -26.80 -5.62 -11.61
CA GLU A 573 -27.94 -5.97 -10.76
C GLU A 573 -27.47 -6.36 -9.35
N PHE A 574 -28.02 -5.74 -8.30
CA PHE A 574 -27.75 -6.16 -6.92
C PHE A 574 -28.17 -7.63 -6.73
N TRP A 575 -27.23 -8.46 -6.27
CA TRP A 575 -27.46 -9.89 -6.12
C TRP A 575 -27.62 -10.32 -4.67
N ALA A 576 -26.66 -9.92 -3.82
CA ALA A 576 -26.67 -10.28 -2.40
C ALA A 576 -25.78 -9.34 -1.59
N SER A 577 -26.04 -9.29 -0.28
CA SER A 577 -25.20 -8.61 0.70
C SER A 577 -24.28 -9.59 1.42
N MET A 578 -23.03 -9.20 1.63
CA MET A 578 -22.11 -9.87 2.53
C MET A 578 -21.97 -9.12 3.85
N MET A 579 -22.03 -7.79 3.81
CA MET A 579 -21.93 -6.92 4.99
C MET A 579 -22.87 -5.73 4.79
N GLU A 580 -23.83 -5.58 5.69
CA GLU A 580 -24.68 -4.39 5.74
C GLU A 580 -24.06 -3.30 6.61
N ALA A 581 -24.40 -2.05 6.31
CA ALA A 581 -24.04 -0.93 7.16
C ALA A 581 -24.57 -1.18 8.58
N THR A 582 -23.69 -1.15 9.56
CA THR A 582 -24.11 -0.97 10.95
C THR A 582 -24.89 0.35 11.00
N GLY A 583 -26.03 0.40 11.70
CA GLY A 583 -26.76 1.66 11.86
C GLY A 583 -25.79 2.75 12.37
N ARG A 584 -25.84 3.96 11.80
CA ARG A 584 -24.94 5.05 12.23
C ARG A 584 -25.06 5.19 13.75
N PRO A 585 -23.95 5.13 14.52
CA PRO A 585 -24.00 5.40 15.95
C PRO A 585 -24.64 6.77 16.18
N GLY A 586 -25.60 6.87 17.11
CA GLY A 586 -26.33 8.12 17.36
C GLY A 586 -25.42 9.31 17.68
N ASP A 587 -24.24 9.04 18.25
CA ASP A 587 -23.25 10.03 18.69
C ASP A 587 -22.22 10.39 17.60
N TYR A 588 -22.29 9.78 16.42
CA TYR A 588 -21.42 10.10 15.29
C TYR A 588 -22.08 11.12 14.36
N ILE A 589 -21.53 12.33 14.30
CA ILE A 589 -21.93 13.35 13.33
C ILE A 589 -20.84 13.43 12.25
N PRO A 590 -21.15 13.06 10.99
CA PRO A 590 -20.16 13.06 9.92
C PRO A 590 -19.72 14.49 9.58
N PRO A 591 -18.50 14.67 9.04
CA PRO A 591 -18.08 15.98 8.56
C PRO A 591 -18.83 16.39 7.30
N GLU A 592 -18.86 17.70 7.04
CA GLU A 592 -19.29 18.27 5.77
C GLU A 592 -18.08 18.45 4.85
N ILE A 593 -18.15 17.91 3.63
CA ILE A 593 -17.14 18.18 2.60
C ILE A 593 -17.43 19.56 2.01
N PHE A 594 -16.39 20.38 1.89
CA PHE A 594 -16.44 21.68 1.22
C PHE A 594 -15.33 21.79 0.18
N THR A 595 -15.44 22.78 -0.70
CA THR A 595 -14.40 23.12 -1.68
C THR A 595 -14.26 24.63 -1.78
N PHE A 596 -13.07 25.08 -2.17
CA PHE A 596 -12.76 26.49 -2.39
C PHE A 596 -11.72 26.63 -3.51
N PRO A 597 -11.75 27.74 -4.27
CA PRO A 597 -10.67 28.06 -5.21
C PRO A 597 -9.44 28.52 -4.43
N GLY A 598 -8.31 27.83 -4.58
CA GLY A 598 -7.02 28.27 -4.03
C GLY A 598 -6.38 29.35 -4.88
N ASN A 599 -5.54 30.20 -4.28
CA ASN A 599 -4.83 31.25 -5.01
C ASN A 599 -3.83 30.68 -6.03
N SER A 600 -3.48 29.41 -5.89
CA SER A 600 -2.64 28.64 -6.81
C SER A 600 -3.31 28.27 -8.14
N GLY A 601 -4.62 28.54 -8.28
CA GLY A 601 -5.42 28.19 -9.46
C GLY A 601 -6.05 26.80 -9.39
N PHE A 602 -5.73 26.00 -8.37
CA PHE A 602 -6.40 24.72 -8.14
C PHE A 602 -7.61 24.86 -7.22
N HIS A 603 -8.67 24.10 -7.51
CA HIS A 603 -9.72 23.85 -6.53
C HIS A 603 -9.24 22.87 -5.46
N LEU A 604 -9.38 23.25 -4.20
CA LEU A 604 -9.00 22.44 -3.04
C LEU A 604 -10.25 21.92 -2.32
N TYR A 605 -10.11 20.77 -1.67
CA TYR A 605 -11.19 20.11 -0.93
C TYR A 605 -10.86 20.07 0.56
N GLY A 606 -11.89 20.22 1.38
CA GLY A 606 -11.79 20.14 2.83
C GLY A 606 -12.95 19.38 3.48
N MET A 607 -12.75 18.98 4.73
CA MET A 607 -13.80 18.47 5.62
C MET A 607 -13.91 19.36 6.85
N LEU A 608 -15.14 19.65 7.27
CA LEU A 608 -15.46 20.40 8.48
C LEU A 608 -16.31 19.54 9.41
N TYR A 609 -15.79 19.23 10.59
CA TYR A 609 -16.60 18.74 11.70
C TYR A 609 -17.08 19.95 12.51
N LYS A 610 -18.39 20.18 12.47
CA LYS A 610 -19.04 21.20 13.28
C LYS A 610 -19.10 20.74 14.75
N PRO A 611 -18.90 21.64 15.72
CA PRO A 611 -19.22 21.36 17.11
C PRO A 611 -20.63 20.79 17.24
N HIS A 612 -20.83 19.70 18.00
CA HIS A 612 -22.14 19.01 18.03
C HIS A 612 -23.27 19.89 18.60
N ASN A 613 -22.96 20.70 19.61
CA ASN A 613 -23.90 21.59 20.28
C ASN A 613 -23.54 23.05 20.02
N LEU A 614 -23.63 23.47 18.74
CA LEU A 614 -23.34 24.85 18.34
C LEU A 614 -24.23 25.84 19.09
N VAL A 615 -23.60 26.79 19.79
CA VAL A 615 -24.29 27.90 20.45
C VAL A 615 -24.22 29.13 19.53
N PRO A 616 -25.35 29.64 19.03
CA PRO A 616 -25.36 30.81 18.16
C PRO A 616 -24.62 32.01 18.79
N GLY A 617 -23.82 32.71 17.98
CA GLY A 617 -23.03 33.85 18.42
C GLY A 617 -21.72 33.51 19.15
N ARG A 618 -21.43 32.23 19.43
CA ARG A 618 -20.16 31.80 20.03
C ARG A 618 -19.16 31.27 19.00
N LYS A 619 -17.89 31.60 19.19
CA LYS A 619 -16.74 31.14 18.39
C LYS A 619 -15.96 30.06 19.14
N HIS A 620 -15.74 28.93 18.47
CA HIS A 620 -15.16 27.72 19.00
C HIS A 620 -13.67 27.62 18.63
N PRO A 621 -12.82 27.10 19.53
CA PRO A 621 -11.43 26.80 19.21
C PRO A 621 -11.37 25.78 18.07
N THR A 622 -10.41 25.96 17.16
CA THR A 622 -10.33 25.20 15.91
C THR A 622 -9.10 24.30 15.89
N ILE A 623 -9.27 23.08 15.41
CA ILE A 623 -8.20 22.10 15.25
C ILE A 623 -8.08 21.80 13.75
N LEU A 624 -6.94 22.13 13.18
CA LEU A 624 -6.54 21.71 11.85
C LEU A 624 -5.84 20.36 11.96
N PHE A 625 -6.51 19.29 11.53
CA PHE A 625 -5.89 17.98 11.40
C PHE A 625 -5.28 17.84 10.00
N VAL A 626 -3.97 17.58 9.93
CA VAL A 626 -3.21 17.62 8.67
C VAL A 626 -2.44 16.32 8.42
N TYR A 627 -2.39 15.91 7.16
CA TYR A 627 -1.33 15.05 6.64
C TYR A 627 -0.54 15.81 5.58
N GLY A 628 -1.18 16.16 4.45
CA GLY A 628 -0.65 17.11 3.46
C GLY A 628 0.61 16.67 2.71
N GLY A 629 0.97 15.39 2.76
CA GLY A 629 2.08 14.81 1.99
C GLY A 629 1.62 14.03 0.75
N PRO A 630 2.55 13.61 -0.12
CA PRO A 630 2.28 12.84 -1.33
C PRO A 630 1.64 11.48 -1.03
N GLN A 631 1.06 10.86 -2.06
CA GLN A 631 0.41 9.54 -2.01
C GLN A 631 -0.85 9.41 -1.13
N VAL A 632 -1.25 10.45 -0.40
CA VAL A 632 -2.41 10.41 0.50
C VAL A 632 -3.45 11.46 0.13
N GLN A 633 -4.72 11.07 0.19
CA GLN A 633 -5.88 11.96 0.14
C GLN A 633 -6.76 11.69 1.38
N LEU A 634 -7.00 12.70 2.21
CA LEU A 634 -7.83 12.57 3.42
C LEU A 634 -9.32 12.86 3.14
N VAL A 635 -9.57 13.83 2.27
CA VAL A 635 -10.87 14.38 1.91
C VAL A 635 -11.42 13.65 0.70
N ASN A 636 -12.27 12.67 0.98
CA ASN A 636 -13.04 11.93 -0.02
C ASN A 636 -14.32 11.40 0.61
N ASN A 637 -15.28 11.01 -0.22
CA ASN A 637 -16.59 10.55 0.21
C ASN A 637 -16.55 9.08 0.65
N THR A 638 -15.82 8.80 1.74
CA THR A 638 -15.75 7.51 2.44
C THR A 638 -16.05 7.70 3.92
N TYR A 639 -16.48 6.64 4.61
CA TYR A 639 -16.84 6.73 6.02
C TYR A 639 -15.62 6.98 6.91
N LYS A 640 -15.61 8.12 7.61
CA LYS A 640 -14.47 8.55 8.45
C LYS A 640 -14.56 8.06 9.90
N GLY A 641 -15.72 7.59 10.33
CA GLY A 641 -16.03 7.25 11.74
C GLY A 641 -15.35 6.02 12.31
N VAL A 642 -14.44 5.38 11.58
CA VAL A 642 -13.56 4.31 12.09
C VAL A 642 -12.17 4.87 12.39
N LYS A 643 -11.38 5.17 11.35
CA LYS A 643 -9.99 5.65 11.48
C LYS A 643 -9.89 7.04 12.13
N TYR A 644 -10.86 7.91 11.89
CA TYR A 644 -10.87 9.30 12.35
C TYR A 644 -11.96 9.57 13.40
N LEU A 645 -12.41 8.53 14.13
CA LEU A 645 -13.41 8.67 15.20
C LEU A 645 -13.03 9.79 16.19
N ARG A 646 -11.75 9.90 16.54
CA ARG A 646 -11.23 10.96 17.42
C ARG A 646 -11.56 12.38 16.97
N LEU A 647 -11.68 12.64 15.66
CA LEU A 647 -12.06 13.97 15.15
C LEU A 647 -13.53 14.29 15.48
N ASN A 648 -14.40 13.29 15.46
CA ASN A 648 -15.77 13.43 15.94
C ASN A 648 -15.82 13.62 17.47
N THR A 649 -14.94 12.95 18.23
CA THR A 649 -14.83 13.18 19.68
C THR A 649 -14.36 14.59 20.01
N LEU A 650 -13.46 15.18 19.23
CA LEU A 650 -13.09 16.59 19.36
C LEU A 650 -14.30 17.51 19.08
N ALA A 651 -15.07 17.21 18.04
CA ALA A 651 -16.28 17.96 17.72
C ALA A 651 -17.37 17.87 18.81
N SER A 652 -17.51 16.71 19.46
CA SER A 652 -18.46 16.54 20.56
C SER A 652 -18.09 17.32 21.82
N LEU A 653 -16.79 17.56 22.04
CA LEU A 653 -16.27 18.41 23.12
C LEU A 653 -16.30 19.91 22.78
N GLY A 654 -16.74 20.27 21.58
CA GLY A 654 -16.95 21.67 21.18
C GLY A 654 -15.80 22.30 20.39
N TYR A 655 -14.88 21.51 19.83
CA TYR A 655 -13.90 22.03 18.87
C TYR A 655 -14.47 22.04 17.45
N ALA A 656 -14.15 23.05 16.65
CA ALA A 656 -14.30 22.95 15.20
C ALA A 656 -13.09 22.16 14.66
N VAL A 657 -13.31 21.13 13.84
CA VAL A 657 -12.18 20.35 13.27
C VAL A 657 -12.18 20.49 11.75
N VAL A 658 -11.05 20.91 11.20
CA VAL A 658 -10.85 21.14 9.77
C VAL A 658 -9.79 20.16 9.25
N VAL A 659 -10.02 19.62 8.06
CA VAL A 659 -9.06 18.84 7.28
C VAL A 659 -9.05 19.42 5.87
N ILE A 660 -7.88 19.64 5.28
CA ILE A 660 -7.75 20.17 3.92
C ILE A 660 -6.72 19.33 3.17
N ASP A 661 -7.09 18.88 1.97
CA ASP A 661 -6.15 18.31 1.00
C ASP A 661 -5.60 19.45 0.14
N GLY A 662 -4.43 19.95 0.55
CA GLY A 662 -3.64 20.94 -0.21
C GLY A 662 -2.88 20.32 -1.36
N ARG A 663 -2.21 21.16 -2.17
CA ARG A 663 -1.31 20.73 -3.24
C ARG A 663 -0.26 19.77 -2.69
N GLY A 664 0.04 18.73 -3.46
CA GLY A 664 0.87 17.60 -3.01
C GLY A 664 0.09 16.35 -2.63
N SER A 665 -1.18 16.44 -2.25
CA SER A 665 -2.01 15.24 -2.03
C SER A 665 -2.27 14.48 -3.33
N CYS A 666 -2.58 13.18 -3.27
CA CYS A 666 -2.84 12.37 -4.47
C CYS A 666 -4.29 12.51 -5.00
N GLN A 667 -4.64 11.73 -6.04
CA GLN A 667 -5.98 11.66 -6.67
C GLN A 667 -6.38 12.88 -7.51
N ARG A 668 -5.40 13.66 -7.97
CA ARG A 668 -5.58 14.95 -8.63
C ARG A 668 -4.60 15.16 -9.81
N GLY A 669 -3.93 14.10 -10.25
CA GLY A 669 -2.90 14.14 -11.29
C GLY A 669 -1.54 14.69 -10.83
N LEU A 670 -0.53 14.34 -11.61
CA LEU A 670 0.90 14.56 -11.32
C LEU A 670 1.27 16.03 -11.16
N LYS A 671 0.62 16.96 -11.88
CA LYS A 671 0.89 18.40 -11.73
C LYS A 671 0.46 18.93 -10.36
N PHE A 672 -0.63 18.40 -9.81
CA PHE A 672 -1.11 18.78 -8.49
C PHE A 672 -0.21 18.19 -7.39
N GLU A 673 0.19 16.93 -7.54
CA GLU A 673 1.13 16.26 -6.62
C GLU A 673 2.53 16.91 -6.68
N GLY A 674 3.00 17.18 -7.90
CA GLY A 674 4.31 17.77 -8.24
C GLY A 674 4.56 19.18 -7.74
N ALA A 675 3.56 19.85 -7.17
CA ALA A 675 3.72 21.16 -6.54
C ALA A 675 4.75 21.15 -5.40
N LEU A 676 5.00 19.98 -4.79
CA LEU A 676 5.97 19.79 -3.72
C LEU A 676 7.39 19.51 -4.20
N LYS A 677 7.60 19.30 -5.52
CA LYS A 677 8.92 18.93 -6.05
C LYS A 677 9.97 19.93 -5.60
N ASN A 678 10.98 19.42 -4.90
CA ASN A 678 12.12 20.13 -4.33
C ASN A 678 11.76 21.15 -3.23
N LYS A 679 10.50 21.17 -2.75
CA LYS A 679 9.92 22.25 -1.92
C LYS A 679 9.03 21.76 -0.76
N MET A 680 9.18 20.52 -0.31
CA MET A 680 8.41 19.99 0.82
C MET A 680 8.46 20.91 2.05
N GLY A 681 7.28 21.19 2.62
CA GLY A 681 7.06 22.07 3.78
C GLY A 681 6.88 23.55 3.47
N GLN A 682 7.06 23.98 2.22
CA GLN A 682 6.99 25.40 1.84
C GLN A 682 5.61 25.79 1.30
N VAL A 683 4.92 24.88 0.61
CA VAL A 683 3.71 25.19 -0.17
C VAL A 683 2.44 24.83 0.63
N GLU A 684 2.52 23.77 1.42
CA GLU A 684 1.39 23.11 2.04
C GLU A 684 0.70 24.01 3.06
N ILE A 685 1.47 24.71 3.89
CA ILE A 685 0.94 25.57 4.95
C ILE A 685 0.16 26.76 4.38
N GLU A 686 0.50 27.23 3.17
CA GLU A 686 -0.26 28.29 2.51
C GLU A 686 -1.68 27.82 2.19
N ASP A 687 -1.80 26.64 1.57
CA ASP A 687 -3.09 26.03 1.22
C ASP A 687 -3.93 25.74 2.48
N GLN A 688 -3.30 25.29 3.56
CA GLN A 688 -3.97 25.06 4.85
C GLN A 688 -4.53 26.36 5.45
N VAL A 689 -3.77 27.46 5.40
CA VAL A 689 -4.22 28.76 5.93
C VAL A 689 -5.32 29.35 5.06
N GLU A 690 -5.22 29.23 3.73
CA GLU A 690 -6.28 29.67 2.80
C GLU A 690 -7.61 28.96 3.08
N GLY A 691 -7.58 27.63 3.20
CA GLY A 691 -8.80 26.88 3.51
C GLY A 691 -9.36 27.19 4.90
N LEU A 692 -8.50 27.49 5.88
CA LEU A 692 -8.94 27.90 7.21
C LEU A 692 -9.60 29.29 7.21
N GLN A 693 -9.07 30.23 6.42
CA GLN A 693 -9.68 31.55 6.22
C GLN A 693 -11.04 31.42 5.52
N TYR A 694 -11.11 30.63 4.45
CA TYR A 694 -12.37 30.33 3.77
C TYR A 694 -13.43 29.77 4.73
N VAL A 695 -13.05 28.81 5.58
CA VAL A 695 -13.95 28.25 6.61
C VAL A 695 -14.39 29.33 7.60
N ALA A 696 -13.50 30.21 8.06
CA ALA A 696 -13.87 31.28 8.99
C ALA A 696 -14.80 32.35 8.39
N GLU A 697 -14.67 32.63 7.09
CA GLU A 697 -15.53 33.55 6.36
C GLU A 697 -16.95 32.99 6.17
N ASN A 698 -17.06 31.69 5.92
CA ASN A 698 -18.35 31.03 5.66
C ASN A 698 -19.04 30.49 6.91
N TYR A 699 -18.29 30.24 7.99
CA TYR A 699 -18.80 29.66 9.23
C TYR A 699 -18.45 30.54 10.44
N THR A 700 -19.42 31.31 10.91
CA THR A 700 -19.24 32.36 11.94
C THR A 700 -18.82 31.84 13.32
N PHE A 701 -18.89 30.52 13.56
CA PHE A 701 -18.52 29.88 14.82
C PHE A 701 -17.02 29.55 14.91
N VAL A 702 -16.21 29.87 13.90
CA VAL A 702 -14.77 29.54 13.87
C VAL A 702 -13.96 30.65 14.56
N ASP A 703 -13.12 30.27 15.53
CA ASP A 703 -12.22 31.19 16.22
C ASP A 703 -10.78 31.09 15.68
N LEU A 704 -10.42 31.98 14.74
CA LEU A 704 -9.06 32.07 14.20
C LEU A 704 -8.01 32.52 15.23
N SER A 705 -8.42 33.03 16.40
CA SER A 705 -7.47 33.38 17.46
C SER A 705 -7.01 32.15 18.28
N ARG A 706 -7.70 31.00 18.14
CA ARG A 706 -7.41 29.76 18.86
C ARG A 706 -7.41 28.57 17.90
N VAL A 707 -6.34 28.46 17.11
CA VAL A 707 -6.13 27.38 16.15
C VAL A 707 -4.99 26.46 16.59
N ALA A 708 -5.26 25.17 16.71
CA ALA A 708 -4.23 24.13 16.83
C ALA A 708 -3.98 23.47 15.47
N ILE A 709 -2.74 23.06 15.21
CA ILE A 709 -2.40 22.17 14.09
C ILE A 709 -1.88 20.83 14.64
N HIS A 710 -2.38 19.72 14.09
CA HIS A 710 -1.99 18.39 14.53
C HIS A 710 -1.95 17.39 13.38
N GLY A 711 -0.88 16.58 13.33
CA GLY A 711 -0.74 15.47 12.40
C GLY A 711 0.31 14.46 12.86
N TRP A 712 0.37 13.34 12.14
CA TRP A 712 1.35 12.26 12.32
C TRP A 712 2.19 12.07 11.06
N SER A 713 3.44 11.63 11.20
CA SER A 713 4.38 11.43 10.11
C SER A 713 4.60 12.74 9.34
N TYR A 714 4.34 12.79 8.03
CA TYR A 714 4.35 14.04 7.25
C TYR A 714 3.45 15.13 7.87
N GLY A 715 2.30 14.76 8.44
CA GLY A 715 1.43 15.69 9.15
C GLY A 715 2.07 16.25 10.43
N GLY A 716 2.94 15.48 11.09
CA GLY A 716 3.74 15.96 12.23
C GLY A 716 4.80 16.95 11.76
N PHE A 717 5.45 16.66 10.64
CA PHE A 717 6.35 17.60 9.95
C PHE A 717 5.63 18.91 9.61
N LEU A 718 4.46 18.86 8.98
CA LEU A 718 3.67 20.06 8.67
C LEU A 718 3.16 20.79 9.92
N SER A 719 2.87 20.07 11.01
CA SER A 719 2.50 20.71 12.29
C SER A 719 3.65 21.60 12.81
N LEU A 720 4.89 21.12 12.70
CA LEU A 720 6.07 21.92 13.02
C LEU A 720 6.27 23.09 12.04
N MET A 721 6.16 22.84 10.73
CA MET A 721 6.31 23.89 9.70
C MET A 721 5.25 24.98 9.84
N GLY A 722 4.01 24.62 10.20
CA GLY A 722 2.94 25.57 10.52
C GLY A 722 3.33 26.49 11.67
N LEU A 723 3.89 25.94 12.75
CA LEU A 723 4.33 26.73 13.90
C LEU A 723 5.56 27.61 13.59
N VAL A 724 6.45 27.15 12.70
CA VAL A 724 7.62 27.93 12.22
C VAL A 724 7.20 29.07 11.30
N HIS A 725 6.37 28.81 10.29
CA HIS A 725 6.05 29.76 9.22
C HIS A 725 4.87 30.67 9.54
N ARG A 726 3.94 30.23 10.39
CA ARG A 726 2.71 30.95 10.72
C ARG A 726 2.39 30.88 12.23
N PRO A 727 3.32 31.28 13.13
CA PRO A 727 3.08 31.30 14.58
C PRO A 727 1.99 32.29 14.99
N ASN A 728 1.61 33.22 14.11
CA ASN A 728 0.49 34.13 14.30
C ASN A 728 -0.87 33.45 14.10
N VAL A 729 -0.93 32.41 13.26
CA VAL A 729 -2.15 31.62 12.99
C VAL A 729 -2.28 30.48 13.99
N PHE A 730 -1.24 29.63 14.10
CA PHE A 730 -1.31 28.42 14.92
C PHE A 730 -0.85 28.67 16.35
N LYS A 731 -1.77 28.63 17.32
CA LYS A 731 -1.46 28.81 18.74
C LYS A 731 -0.68 27.64 19.32
N VAL A 732 -1.06 26.41 18.96
CA VAL A 732 -0.33 25.21 19.39
C VAL A 732 -0.12 24.26 18.22
N ALA A 733 0.97 23.49 18.26
CA ALA A 733 1.24 22.39 17.34
C ALA A 733 1.49 21.09 18.09
N ILE A 734 0.85 20.01 17.65
CA ILE A 734 1.05 18.65 18.17
C ILE A 734 1.61 17.79 17.05
N ALA A 735 2.92 17.56 17.07
CA ALA A 735 3.66 16.88 16.01
C ALA A 735 3.96 15.41 16.39
N GLY A 736 3.29 14.47 15.72
CA GLY A 736 3.52 13.02 15.90
C GLY A 736 4.49 12.45 14.88
N ALA A 737 5.51 11.72 15.33
CA ALA A 737 6.57 11.10 14.53
C ALA A 737 7.06 11.99 13.35
N PRO A 738 7.47 13.25 13.59
CA PRO A 738 7.81 14.17 12.51
C PRO A 738 9.17 13.84 11.89
N VAL A 739 9.28 13.98 10.56
CA VAL A 739 10.58 14.17 9.90
C VAL A 739 11.07 15.58 10.23
N THR A 740 12.24 15.68 10.85
CA THR A 740 12.83 16.97 11.26
C THR A 740 14.08 17.36 10.47
N VAL A 741 14.67 16.40 9.75
CA VAL A 741 15.88 16.53 8.94
C VAL A 741 15.78 15.58 7.75
N TRP A 742 15.58 16.10 6.54
CA TRP A 742 15.40 15.26 5.34
C TRP A 742 16.63 14.41 5.00
N MET A 743 17.85 14.88 5.32
CA MET A 743 19.09 14.12 5.10
C MET A 743 19.18 12.80 5.90
N ALA A 744 18.32 12.62 6.91
CA ALA A 744 18.28 11.40 7.74
C ALA A 744 17.20 10.41 7.32
N TYR A 745 16.37 10.76 6.33
CA TYR A 745 15.33 9.88 5.78
C TYR A 745 15.85 9.15 4.52
N ASP A 746 15.15 8.11 4.06
CA ASP A 746 15.67 7.18 3.07
C ASP A 746 15.80 7.77 1.64
N THR A 747 16.52 7.04 0.78
CA THR A 747 16.71 7.37 -0.64
C THR A 747 15.40 7.39 -1.43
N GLY A 748 14.62 6.30 -1.39
CA GLY A 748 13.46 6.08 -2.24
C GLY A 748 12.38 7.14 -2.08
N TYR A 749 12.08 7.56 -0.85
CA TYR A 749 11.13 8.64 -0.59
C TYR A 749 11.76 9.99 -0.92
N THR A 750 12.90 10.30 -0.29
CA THR A 750 13.41 11.67 -0.26
C THR A 750 13.91 12.12 -1.63
N GLU A 751 14.67 11.27 -2.34
CA GLU A 751 15.23 11.64 -3.65
C GLU A 751 14.14 11.78 -4.71
N ARG A 752 13.03 11.03 -4.61
CA ARG A 752 11.86 11.16 -5.51
C ARG A 752 11.24 12.55 -5.46
N TYR A 753 11.10 13.12 -4.26
CA TYR A 753 10.37 14.38 -4.07
C TYR A 753 11.27 15.60 -3.88
N MET A 754 12.51 15.41 -3.42
CA MET A 754 13.45 16.47 -3.06
C MET A 754 14.75 16.45 -3.86
N ASP A 755 14.93 15.53 -4.80
CA ASP A 755 16.19 15.29 -5.53
C ASP A 755 17.33 14.85 -4.59
N LEU A 756 18.56 14.70 -5.09
CA LEU A 756 19.73 14.50 -4.25
C LEU A 756 20.02 15.78 -3.43
N PRO A 757 20.57 15.65 -2.19
CA PRO A 757 20.97 16.80 -1.38
C PRO A 757 21.91 17.76 -2.13
N GLU A 758 22.83 17.23 -2.93
CA GLU A 758 23.80 18.00 -3.74
C GLU A 758 23.12 18.88 -4.79
N ASN A 759 21.96 18.47 -5.30
CA ASN A 759 21.19 19.18 -6.32
C ASN A 759 20.17 20.16 -5.72
N ASN A 760 19.77 19.97 -4.46
CA ASN A 760 18.70 20.74 -3.82
C ASN A 760 19.00 21.17 -2.38
N GLN A 761 20.23 21.62 -2.11
CA GLN A 761 20.65 22.05 -0.77
C GLN A 761 19.64 23.02 -0.10
N GLN A 762 19.15 24.01 -0.85
CA GLN A 762 18.18 24.99 -0.34
C GLN A 762 16.84 24.35 0.05
N GLY A 763 16.32 23.41 -0.74
CA GLY A 763 15.08 22.71 -0.43
C GLY A 763 15.22 21.83 0.81
N TYR A 764 16.34 21.10 0.93
CA TYR A 764 16.65 20.29 2.12
C TYR A 764 16.76 21.14 3.38
N GLU A 765 17.45 22.28 3.30
CA GLU A 765 17.56 23.21 4.42
C GLU A 765 16.20 23.83 4.77
N ALA A 766 15.47 24.35 3.79
CA ALA A 766 14.16 24.95 3.99
C ALA A 766 13.16 23.96 4.59
N GLY A 767 13.17 22.71 4.14
CA GLY A 767 12.29 21.63 4.59
C GLY A 767 12.70 20.96 5.91
N SER A 768 13.86 21.29 6.50
CA SER A 768 14.34 20.64 7.73
C SER A 768 14.12 21.53 8.96
N VAL A 769 13.02 21.31 9.67
CA VAL A 769 12.62 22.10 10.86
C VAL A 769 13.74 22.23 11.90
N ALA A 770 14.55 21.19 12.10
CA ALA A 770 15.63 21.22 13.08
C ALA A 770 16.69 22.30 12.78
N LEU A 771 16.74 22.83 11.56
CA LEU A 771 17.62 23.94 11.15
C LEU A 771 16.98 25.32 11.33
N HIS A 772 15.69 25.39 11.67
CA HIS A 772 14.91 26.63 11.85
C HIS A 772 14.31 26.76 13.26
N VAL A 773 14.92 26.12 14.26
CA VAL A 773 14.41 26.14 15.64
C VAL A 773 14.38 27.52 16.27
N ASP A 774 15.18 28.47 15.78
CA ASP A 774 15.18 29.87 16.21
C ASP A 774 13.84 30.56 15.93
N LYS A 775 13.14 30.12 14.87
CA LYS A 775 11.82 30.61 14.45
C LYS A 775 10.67 30.00 15.25
N LEU A 776 10.90 28.94 16.01
CA LEU A 776 9.87 28.40 16.89
C LEU A 776 9.56 29.37 18.04
N PRO A 777 8.33 29.37 18.58
CA PRO A 777 7.94 30.26 19.67
C PRO A 777 8.84 30.14 20.91
N SER A 778 9.06 31.27 21.60
CA SER A 778 9.78 31.27 22.88
C SER A 778 8.83 31.04 24.06
N GLU A 779 7.52 31.07 23.82
CA GLU A 779 6.47 30.80 24.81
C GLU A 779 6.28 29.29 25.02
N PRO A 780 6.23 28.81 26.28
CA PRO A 780 5.95 27.40 26.55
C PRO A 780 4.51 27.03 26.18
N ASN A 781 4.21 25.74 26.20
CA ASN A 781 2.87 25.18 25.96
C ASN A 781 2.33 25.38 24.52
N ARG A 782 3.21 25.75 23.58
CA ARG A 782 2.86 25.87 22.16
C ARG A 782 3.27 24.67 21.30
N LEU A 783 4.14 23.81 21.82
CA LEU A 783 4.69 22.68 21.07
C LEU A 783 4.63 21.40 21.92
N LEU A 784 3.92 20.40 21.40
CA LEU A 784 3.94 19.01 21.90
C LEU A 784 4.50 18.10 20.81
N ILE A 785 5.54 17.33 21.15
CA ILE A 785 6.15 16.33 20.28
C ILE A 785 5.76 14.93 20.78
N LEU A 786 5.33 14.07 19.87
CA LEU A 786 4.94 12.69 20.13
C LEU A 786 5.80 11.76 19.25
N HIS A 787 6.32 10.66 19.77
CA HIS A 787 7.09 9.71 18.93
C HIS A 787 7.11 8.30 19.51
N GLY A 788 6.98 7.28 18.66
CA GLY A 788 7.31 5.90 19.00
C GLY A 788 8.83 5.73 19.20
N PHE A 789 9.23 5.02 20.24
CA PHE A 789 10.66 4.87 20.55
C PHE A 789 11.34 3.82 19.66
N LEU A 790 10.58 2.86 19.15
CA LEU A 790 11.06 1.74 18.34
C LEU A 790 10.96 2.03 16.83
N ASP A 791 10.65 3.27 16.45
CA ASP A 791 10.37 3.66 15.07
C ASP A 791 11.59 3.42 14.16
N GLU A 792 11.48 2.41 13.30
CA GLU A 792 12.48 2.04 12.29
C GLU A 792 12.24 2.72 10.93
N ASN A 793 11.18 3.52 10.79
CA ASN A 793 10.90 4.29 9.58
C ASN A 793 11.33 5.74 9.75
N VAL A 794 10.58 6.52 10.55
CA VAL A 794 10.99 7.87 10.96
C VAL A 794 11.73 7.71 12.27
N HIS A 795 13.05 7.53 12.23
CA HIS A 795 13.81 7.22 13.43
C HIS A 795 13.57 8.22 14.56
N PHE A 796 13.54 7.74 15.81
CA PHE A 796 13.46 8.59 16.99
C PHE A 796 14.59 9.64 17.05
N PHE A 797 15.69 9.41 16.31
CA PHE A 797 16.71 10.41 15.99
C PHE A 797 16.12 11.77 15.57
N HIS A 798 15.06 11.82 14.75
CA HIS A 798 14.45 13.07 14.31
C HIS A 798 13.96 13.92 15.49
N THR A 799 13.25 13.32 16.43
CA THR A 799 12.82 14.00 17.66
C THR A 799 14.00 14.32 18.55
N ASN A 800 14.93 13.38 18.75
CA ASN A 800 16.08 13.58 19.62
C ASN A 800 16.99 14.74 19.13
N PHE A 801 17.21 14.83 17.81
CA PHE A 801 17.97 15.90 17.19
C PHE A 801 17.25 17.24 17.30
N LEU A 802 15.94 17.29 17.01
CA LEU A 802 15.14 18.51 17.20
C LEU A 802 15.19 19.01 18.64
N VAL A 803 15.04 18.12 19.63
CA VAL A 803 15.16 18.45 21.05
C VAL A 803 16.54 19.04 21.38
N SER A 804 17.62 18.46 20.83
CA SER A 804 18.98 19.02 21.00
C SER A 804 19.07 20.46 20.46
N GLN A 805 18.50 20.72 19.29
CA GLN A 805 18.50 22.05 18.68
C GLN A 805 17.63 23.04 19.46
N LEU A 806 16.45 22.63 19.93
CA LEU A 806 15.58 23.44 20.79
C LEU A 806 16.28 23.86 22.09
N ILE A 807 16.97 22.91 22.76
CA ILE A 807 17.75 23.20 23.97
C ILE A 807 18.84 24.24 23.67
N ARG A 808 19.59 24.08 22.58
CA ARG A 808 20.65 25.03 22.18
C ARG A 808 20.08 26.43 21.90
N ALA A 809 18.89 26.51 21.31
CA ALA A 809 18.21 27.77 21.01
C ALA A 809 17.40 28.34 22.20
N GLY A 810 17.38 27.67 23.35
CA GLY A 810 16.61 28.10 24.53
C GLY A 810 15.09 28.06 24.34
N LYS A 811 14.59 27.15 23.49
CA LYS A 811 13.17 27.05 23.13
C LYS A 811 12.43 25.99 23.97
N PRO A 812 11.23 26.29 24.48
CA PRO A 812 10.46 25.35 25.28
C PRO A 812 9.75 24.30 24.41
N TYR A 813 9.57 23.10 24.96
CA TYR A 813 8.81 22.02 24.33
C TYR A 813 8.21 21.07 25.37
N GLN A 814 7.17 20.34 25.00
CA GLN A 814 6.68 19.15 25.71
C GLN A 814 6.91 17.92 24.83
N LEU A 815 7.25 16.78 25.44
CA LEU A 815 7.58 15.54 24.73
C LEU A 815 6.85 14.37 25.40
N GLN A 816 6.23 13.51 24.59
CA GLN A 816 5.72 12.21 25.01
C GLN A 816 6.29 11.11 24.11
N ILE A 817 6.79 10.07 24.77
CA ILE A 817 7.40 8.91 24.12
C ILE A 817 6.44 7.73 24.29
N TYR A 818 6.28 6.93 23.24
CA TYR A 818 5.58 5.64 23.31
C TYR A 818 6.63 4.52 23.20
N PRO A 819 7.08 3.95 24.33
CA PRO A 819 8.27 3.10 24.36
C PRO A 819 8.16 1.79 23.58
N ASN A 820 6.94 1.28 23.42
CA ASN A 820 6.65 -0.01 22.79
C ASN A 820 6.12 0.13 21.35
N GLU A 821 6.06 1.36 20.83
CA GLU A 821 5.49 1.64 19.51
C GLU A 821 6.59 1.98 18.51
N ARG A 822 6.35 1.59 17.24
CA ARG A 822 7.14 1.94 16.07
C ARG A 822 6.53 3.19 15.41
N HIS A 823 6.52 3.24 14.08
CA HIS A 823 5.82 4.27 13.31
C HIS A 823 4.29 4.20 13.43
N SER A 824 3.77 3.05 13.86
CA SER A 824 2.34 2.83 14.12
C SER A 824 2.08 2.62 15.62
N ILE A 825 0.88 3.00 16.07
CA ILE A 825 0.38 2.71 17.41
C ILE A 825 -0.50 1.46 17.33
N ARG A 826 0.04 0.32 17.78
CA ARG A 826 -0.62 -0.99 17.75
C ARG A 826 -1.22 -1.36 19.09
N CYS A 827 -0.53 -1.04 20.19
CA CYS A 827 -1.02 -1.35 21.52
C CYS A 827 -2.24 -0.45 21.85
N PRO A 828 -3.40 -1.03 22.21
CA PRO A 828 -4.58 -0.25 22.56
C PRO A 828 -4.33 0.79 23.65
N GLU A 829 -3.56 0.41 24.68
CA GLU A 829 -3.19 1.25 25.82
C GLU A 829 -2.39 2.49 25.39
N SER A 830 -1.43 2.32 24.48
CA SER A 830 -0.68 3.45 23.90
C SER A 830 -1.60 4.39 23.13
N GLY A 831 -2.54 3.84 22.35
CA GLY A 831 -3.54 4.61 21.61
C GLY A 831 -4.50 5.38 22.52
N GLU A 832 -4.93 4.77 23.63
CA GLU A 832 -5.77 5.45 24.63
C GLU A 832 -5.00 6.57 25.32
N HIS A 833 -3.77 6.31 25.78
CA HIS A 833 -2.94 7.33 26.42
C HIS A 833 -2.69 8.51 25.48
N TYR A 834 -2.39 8.24 24.20
CA TYR A 834 -2.25 9.25 23.17
C TYR A 834 -3.48 10.15 23.05
N GLU A 835 -4.67 9.56 22.90
CA GLU A 835 -5.90 10.34 22.75
C GLU A 835 -6.21 11.18 23.99
N ILE A 836 -6.01 10.62 25.19
CA ILE A 836 -6.21 11.34 26.46
C ILE A 836 -5.23 12.52 26.56
N MET A 837 -3.96 12.31 26.23
CA MET A 837 -2.94 13.36 26.25
C MET A 837 -3.25 14.46 25.23
N LEU A 838 -3.67 14.10 24.01
CA LEU A 838 -4.09 15.05 22.99
C LEU A 838 -5.24 15.94 23.50
N LEU A 839 -6.31 15.33 24.02
CA LEU A 839 -7.45 16.06 24.58
C LEU A 839 -7.03 16.94 25.76
N HIS A 840 -6.20 16.41 26.66
CA HIS A 840 -5.71 17.14 27.82
C HIS A 840 -4.88 18.36 27.42
N PHE A 841 -3.97 18.21 26.46
CA PHE A 841 -3.13 19.29 25.98
C PHE A 841 -3.98 20.40 25.34
N LEU A 842 -4.94 20.04 24.49
CA LEU A 842 -5.84 20.98 23.84
C LEU A 842 -6.68 21.77 24.87
N GLN A 843 -7.33 21.11 25.84
CA GLN A 843 -8.18 21.83 26.81
C GLN A 843 -7.42 22.77 27.76
N GLN A 844 -6.11 22.58 27.92
CA GLN A 844 -5.30 23.43 28.81
C GLN A 844 -4.69 24.62 28.09
N TYR A 845 -4.35 24.46 26.80
CA TYR A 845 -3.49 25.41 26.09
C TYR A 845 -4.10 26.01 24.82
N LEU A 846 -5.31 25.58 24.42
CA LEU A 846 -6.10 26.15 23.33
C LEU A 846 -7.45 26.66 23.86
#